data_AF-A0A6A5R9Y8-F1
#
_entry.id   AF-A0A6A5R9Y8-F1
#
_cell.length_a   1.000
_cell.length_b   1.000
_cell.length_c   1.000
_cell.angle_alpha   90.00
_cell.angle_beta   90.00
_cell.angle_gamma   90.00
#
_symmetry.space_group_name_H-M   'P 1'
#
loop_
_entity.id
_entity.type
_entity.pdbx_description
1 polymer ?
#
loop_
_entity_poly.entity_id
_entity_poly.type
_entity_poly.pdbx_seq_one_letter_code
_entity_poly.pdbx_strand_id
1 'polypeptide(L)'
;MLDEEYEDAAHKLSNNDQNVYCLGSVAGHNVVIGCLPAGRIGTNSAAAVATQMQAAFKGIRFGLMVGIGRGVPSANADIRLGDVVVSQPQESFSGVVQYDFGRKTPNGLERFGSLNSPPQILLSAVGTVQANAMVRKSTLLDHLSSLECISTFQRRNAGPDLLFKAAYSHKHSDTCDQCSSESRESRPKRKSGAEVTVHYGTIVSGNQVMKDAAERDRVSAELGGVLCFEMEAAGLMNSFPCLVIRGISDYADTHKNYKWQAYAAGTAAAYAKELLSAIPAADVMNTSRAEEAMPRGNKRCSSPSSPNQAYNKRRKTGVSSSLESGFAEQQAIHLQEPSRMLLNNEQRKSLLDSLKFEQIDARQMTIKNAHARTCRWLLKSEQYLSWLDSSKVSEHHGFLWIKGKAGTGKSTLMKYALVNARKTMKDHIMLSFFFNARGEDIEKSTTGTYRSLLLQLLERRPALQTVFGSLGISLLNFSADHWWNIEALKTLLEQAIRSLGDSPVVCFIDALDECEEGQVRDMIQFFEHMGDLSVSNGICFQVCFSSRHYPYITIRNGLELVLEGQEGHSQDITNYVETELKIGKSKAAQQIRAELQEKASGIFIWVVLVVGMLNKELDCGYVHTLRRKLREIPSDLHELFRDILTRDTHKKAELVLCIQWILFAKQPLSPEQLYHAILSGVHPEEVVEWNPEEITKDVVKRFILNSSKGLAEATVSMEQKVQFIHESVRDFLLKENGLGKIWPEYENNFQGQSHD
;
A
#
# COMPACT_ATOMS: atom_id res chain seq x y z
N MET A 1 -30.29 12.71 -20.46
CA MET A 1 -30.60 13.20 -19.11
C MET A 1 -30.08 14.61 -18.85
N LEU A 2 -29.04 15.05 -19.57
CA LEU A 2 -28.68 16.48 -19.66
C LEU A 2 -29.92 17.33 -20.01
N ASP A 3 -29.96 18.55 -19.51
CA ASP A 3 -30.94 19.58 -19.89
C ASP A 3 -30.48 20.31 -21.16
N GLU A 4 -29.17 20.49 -21.30
CA GLU A 4 -28.49 21.07 -22.46
C GLU A 4 -27.18 20.30 -22.71
N GLU A 5 -26.85 20.04 -23.97
CA GLU A 5 -25.56 19.44 -24.38
C GLU A 5 -24.68 20.55 -24.97
N TYR A 6 -23.40 20.57 -24.59
CA TYR A 6 -22.43 21.55 -25.11
C TYR A 6 -21.62 20.93 -26.24
N GLU A 7 -21.52 21.65 -27.37
CA GLU A 7 -20.72 21.19 -28.51
C GLU A 7 -19.27 20.94 -28.10
N ASP A 8 -18.68 19.90 -28.69
CA ASP A 8 -17.32 19.42 -28.42
C ASP A 8 -16.29 20.39 -29.03
N ALA A 9 -16.15 21.56 -28.39
CA ALA A 9 -15.12 22.53 -28.72
C ALA A 9 -13.76 21.86 -28.52
N ALA A 10 -13.09 21.57 -29.64
CA ALA A 10 -11.88 20.73 -29.76
C ALA A 10 -10.66 21.24 -28.96
N HIS A 11 -10.78 21.20 -27.64
CA HIS A 11 -9.75 21.54 -26.69
C HIS A 11 -8.85 20.32 -26.51
N LYS A 12 -7.59 20.46 -26.94
CA LYS A 12 -6.51 19.54 -26.57
C LYS A 12 -6.26 19.65 -25.06
N LEU A 13 -7.03 18.91 -24.27
CA LEU A 13 -7.00 18.87 -22.81
C LEU A 13 -5.75 18.14 -22.31
N SER A 14 -4.60 18.81 -22.42
CA SER A 14 -3.25 18.26 -22.21
C SER A 14 -2.84 17.19 -23.23
N ASN A 15 -1.54 16.94 -23.38
CA ASN A 15 -1.03 15.94 -24.32
C ASN A 15 -1.21 14.47 -23.84
N ASN A 16 -1.77 14.26 -22.64
CA ASN A 16 -1.77 12.96 -21.95
C ASN A 16 -3.17 12.45 -21.56
N ASP A 17 -4.25 13.21 -21.79
CA ASP A 17 -5.61 12.71 -21.57
C ASP A 17 -6.05 11.85 -22.76
N GLN A 18 -6.67 10.70 -22.47
CA GLN A 18 -7.12 9.71 -23.47
C GLN A 18 -8.63 9.45 -23.39
N ASN A 19 -9.36 10.18 -22.54
CA ASN A 19 -10.79 9.99 -22.37
C ASN A 19 -11.61 10.78 -23.39
N VAL A 20 -12.84 10.31 -23.61
CA VAL A 20 -13.87 11.04 -24.32
C VAL A 20 -14.89 11.50 -23.29
N TYR A 21 -15.27 12.78 -23.35
CA TYR A 21 -16.19 13.41 -22.42
C TYR A 21 -17.45 13.91 -23.14
N CYS A 22 -18.59 13.80 -22.48
CA CYS A 22 -19.81 14.50 -22.85
C CYS A 22 -19.99 15.69 -21.90
N LEU A 23 -20.20 16.88 -22.47
CA LEU A 23 -20.30 18.15 -21.75
C LEU A 23 -21.74 18.66 -21.82
N GLY A 24 -22.23 19.29 -20.75
CA GLY A 24 -23.58 19.85 -20.75
C GLY A 24 -23.98 20.42 -19.39
N SER A 25 -25.27 20.56 -19.16
CA SER A 25 -25.84 20.96 -17.88
C SER A 25 -26.93 20.03 -17.36
N VAL A 26 -27.11 20.02 -16.03
CA VAL A 26 -28.24 19.41 -15.32
C VAL A 26 -28.65 20.33 -14.18
N ALA A 27 -29.92 20.74 -14.11
CA ALA A 27 -30.49 21.58 -13.05
C ALA A 27 -29.68 22.87 -12.76
N GLY A 28 -29.08 23.47 -13.79
CA GLY A 28 -28.24 24.67 -13.66
C GLY A 28 -26.78 24.41 -13.24
N HIS A 29 -26.37 23.15 -13.05
CA HIS A 29 -24.98 22.76 -12.84
C HIS A 29 -24.32 22.41 -14.17
N ASN A 30 -23.11 22.92 -14.42
CA ASN A 30 -22.25 22.43 -15.50
C ASN A 30 -21.73 21.03 -15.15
N VAL A 31 -21.89 20.07 -16.05
CA VAL A 31 -21.47 18.67 -15.83
C VAL A 31 -20.54 18.18 -16.91
N VAL A 32 -19.62 17.29 -16.50
CA VAL A 32 -18.70 16.54 -17.35
C VAL A 32 -18.98 15.06 -17.12
N ILE A 33 -19.33 14.33 -18.16
CA ILE A 33 -19.61 12.90 -18.10
C ILE A 33 -18.49 12.17 -18.82
N GLY A 34 -17.76 11.32 -18.08
CA GLY A 34 -16.76 10.41 -18.63
C GLY A 34 -17.24 8.97 -18.48
N CYS A 35 -17.14 8.19 -19.55
CA CYS A 35 -17.40 6.75 -19.51
C CYS A 35 -16.09 5.97 -19.35
N LEU A 36 -16.14 4.81 -18.70
CA LEU A 36 -15.00 3.89 -18.68
C LEU A 36 -14.72 3.39 -20.12
N PRO A 37 -13.44 3.21 -20.51
CA PRO A 37 -13.11 2.70 -21.84
C PRO A 37 -13.78 1.35 -22.11
N ALA A 38 -14.29 1.16 -23.31
CA ALA A 38 -15.02 -0.07 -23.68
C ALA A 38 -14.17 -1.32 -23.37
N GLY A 39 -14.75 -2.27 -22.63
CA GLY A 39 -14.08 -3.49 -22.18
C GLY A 39 -13.13 -3.33 -20.98
N ARG A 40 -12.96 -2.13 -20.40
CA ARG A 40 -12.12 -1.86 -19.22
C ARG A 40 -12.95 -1.39 -18.02
N ILE A 41 -13.47 -2.35 -17.27
CA ILE A 41 -14.19 -2.11 -16.00
C ILE A 41 -13.25 -2.22 -14.79
N GLY A 42 -13.78 -1.98 -13.59
CA GLY A 42 -13.05 -2.17 -12.33
C GLY A 42 -12.39 -0.91 -11.77
N THR A 43 -11.98 -1.01 -10.50
CA THR A 43 -11.41 0.07 -9.67
C THR A 43 -10.31 0.88 -10.35
N ASN A 44 -9.30 0.22 -10.94
CA ASN A 44 -8.18 0.87 -11.63
C ASN A 44 -8.61 1.72 -12.83
N SER A 45 -9.60 1.26 -13.60
CA SER A 45 -10.13 1.98 -14.77
C SER A 45 -10.87 3.24 -14.33
N ALA A 46 -11.72 3.12 -13.30
CA ALA A 46 -12.43 4.25 -12.72
C ALA A 46 -11.46 5.30 -12.15
N ALA A 47 -10.47 4.88 -11.37
CA ALA A 47 -9.44 5.76 -10.81
C ALA A 47 -8.69 6.55 -11.90
N ALA A 48 -8.34 5.90 -13.01
CA ALA A 48 -7.66 6.55 -14.14
C ALA A 48 -8.54 7.62 -14.81
N VAL A 49 -9.80 7.29 -15.14
CA VAL A 49 -10.75 8.23 -15.77
C VAL A 49 -11.03 9.42 -14.87
N ALA A 50 -11.28 9.20 -13.57
CA ALA A 50 -11.55 10.27 -12.62
C ALA A 50 -10.33 11.19 -12.40
N THR A 51 -9.12 10.61 -12.31
CA THR A 51 -7.86 11.38 -12.16
C THR A 51 -7.61 12.25 -13.39
N GLN A 52 -7.80 11.72 -14.59
CA GLN A 52 -7.65 12.48 -15.85
C GLN A 52 -8.75 13.53 -15.98
N MET A 53 -9.99 13.23 -15.59
CA MET A 53 -11.09 14.19 -15.58
C MET A 53 -10.85 15.36 -14.61
N GLN A 54 -10.34 15.11 -13.39
CA GLN A 54 -9.87 16.17 -12.49
C GLN A 54 -8.68 16.94 -13.07
N ALA A 55 -7.80 16.27 -13.83
CA ALA A 55 -6.65 16.91 -14.48
C ALA A 55 -7.11 17.90 -15.57
N ALA A 56 -8.04 17.49 -16.43
CA ALA A 56 -8.61 18.30 -17.51
C ALA A 56 -9.55 19.41 -16.99
N PHE A 57 -10.47 19.11 -16.09
CA PHE A 57 -11.54 20.01 -15.68
C PHE A 57 -11.36 20.52 -14.24
N LYS A 58 -10.54 21.58 -14.10
CA LYS A 58 -10.27 22.26 -12.81
C LYS A 58 -11.50 22.88 -12.13
N GLY A 59 -12.66 22.90 -12.80
CA GLY A 59 -13.93 23.38 -12.24
C GLY A 59 -14.68 22.37 -11.38
N ILE A 60 -14.34 21.07 -11.45
CA ILE A 60 -15.07 20.00 -10.73
C ILE A 60 -14.98 20.21 -9.21
N ARG A 61 -16.11 20.04 -8.53
CA ARG A 61 -16.29 20.22 -7.07
C ARG A 61 -16.53 18.90 -6.34
N PHE A 62 -17.38 18.06 -6.92
CA PHE A 62 -17.69 16.69 -6.49
C PHE A 62 -18.02 15.84 -7.72
N GLY A 63 -18.17 14.53 -7.54
CA GLY A 63 -18.62 13.62 -8.57
C GLY A 63 -19.83 12.77 -8.18
N LEU A 64 -20.47 12.15 -9.17
CA LEU A 64 -21.45 11.08 -8.98
C LEU A 64 -20.98 9.85 -9.74
N MET A 65 -20.81 8.72 -9.05
CA MET A 65 -20.58 7.43 -9.69
C MET A 65 -21.94 6.78 -9.97
N VAL A 66 -22.43 6.97 -11.19
CA VAL A 66 -23.73 6.46 -11.64
C VAL A 66 -23.51 5.22 -12.51
N GLY A 67 -24.18 4.12 -12.19
CA GLY A 67 -24.07 2.89 -12.98
C GLY A 67 -25.04 1.80 -12.55
N ILE A 68 -24.79 0.57 -13.02
CA ILE A 68 -25.54 -0.62 -12.59
C ILE A 68 -24.86 -1.31 -11.40
N GLY A 69 -25.66 -1.98 -10.58
CA GLY A 69 -25.22 -2.78 -9.45
C GLY A 69 -26.07 -4.03 -9.26
N ARG A 70 -25.66 -4.85 -8.28
CA ARG A 70 -26.22 -6.17 -8.00
C ARG A 70 -26.90 -6.15 -6.64
N GLY A 71 -28.23 -6.20 -6.60
CA GLY A 71 -29.01 -5.99 -5.39
C GLY A 71 -28.92 -7.16 -4.41
N VAL A 72 -29.06 -6.86 -3.12
CA VAL A 72 -29.04 -7.85 -2.04
C VAL A 72 -30.38 -7.79 -1.28
N PRO A 73 -31.41 -8.57 -1.70
CA PRO A 73 -32.69 -8.58 -1.02
C PRO A 73 -32.56 -9.18 0.37
N SER A 74 -33.17 -8.56 1.37
CA SER A 74 -33.19 -9.05 2.75
C SER A 74 -34.56 -8.81 3.40
N ALA A 75 -34.76 -9.35 4.60
CA ALA A 75 -35.96 -9.08 5.40
C ALA A 75 -36.13 -7.58 5.75
N ASN A 76 -35.01 -6.85 5.82
CA ASN A 76 -34.99 -5.42 6.14
C ASN A 76 -35.06 -4.52 4.90
N ALA A 77 -34.68 -5.04 3.71
CA ALA A 77 -34.67 -4.29 2.45
C ALA A 77 -35.21 -5.14 1.28
N ASP A 78 -36.45 -4.84 0.86
CA ASP A 78 -37.11 -5.46 -0.31
C ASP A 78 -36.57 -4.88 -1.63
N ILE A 79 -35.29 -5.13 -1.93
CA ILE A 79 -34.61 -4.64 -3.14
C ILE A 79 -35.10 -5.41 -4.37
N ARG A 80 -35.55 -4.70 -5.40
CA ARG A 80 -36.08 -5.23 -6.66
C ARG A 80 -35.25 -4.80 -7.86
N LEU A 81 -35.31 -5.56 -8.94
CA LEU A 81 -34.68 -5.14 -10.21
C LEU A 81 -35.29 -3.81 -10.68
N GLY A 82 -34.44 -2.88 -11.11
CA GLY A 82 -34.81 -1.52 -11.47
C GLY A 82 -34.83 -0.51 -10.31
N ASP A 83 -34.79 -0.95 -9.05
CA ASP A 83 -34.59 -0.05 -7.91
C ASP A 83 -33.24 0.68 -8.00
N VAL A 84 -33.10 1.74 -7.20
CA VAL A 84 -31.84 2.46 -7.02
C VAL A 84 -31.31 2.24 -5.61
N VAL A 85 -30.01 1.99 -5.47
CA VAL A 85 -29.29 1.97 -4.19
C VAL A 85 -28.28 3.11 -4.19
N VAL A 86 -28.28 3.88 -3.10
CA VAL A 86 -27.43 5.06 -2.92
C VAL A 86 -26.52 4.85 -1.72
N SER A 87 -25.21 5.09 -1.88
CA SER A 87 -24.25 4.98 -0.78
C SER A 87 -24.55 6.01 0.31
N GLN A 88 -24.95 5.56 1.50
CA GLN A 88 -25.15 6.43 2.66
C GLN A 88 -24.35 5.89 3.85
N PRO A 89 -23.55 6.72 4.56
CA PRO A 89 -22.88 6.30 5.80
C PRO A 89 -23.87 5.74 6.82
N GLN A 90 -23.57 4.56 7.35
CA GLN A 90 -24.38 3.85 8.35
C GLN A 90 -23.45 3.09 9.31
N GLU A 91 -23.79 3.14 10.60
CA GLU A 91 -23.06 2.48 11.69
C GLU A 91 -21.55 2.73 11.68
N SER A 92 -20.75 1.75 11.24
CA SER A 92 -19.29 1.76 11.18
C SER A 92 -18.72 2.06 9.79
N PHE A 93 -19.57 2.23 8.77
CA PHE A 93 -19.17 2.35 7.37
C PHE A 93 -19.52 3.70 6.75
N SER A 94 -18.65 4.21 5.89
CA SER A 94 -18.76 5.47 5.14
C SER A 94 -19.75 5.43 3.96
N GLY A 95 -20.54 4.36 3.85
CA GLY A 95 -21.50 4.12 2.77
C GLY A 95 -20.96 3.30 1.59
N VAL A 96 -19.63 3.15 1.49
CA VAL A 96 -18.99 2.22 0.56
C VAL A 96 -17.92 1.40 1.31
N VAL A 97 -17.89 0.09 1.11
CA VAL A 97 -16.90 -0.83 1.70
C VAL A 97 -16.24 -1.64 0.59
N GLN A 98 -14.90 -1.69 0.55
CA GLN A 98 -14.23 -2.63 -0.34
C GLN A 98 -14.26 -4.04 0.27
N TYR A 99 -15.12 -4.92 -0.24
CA TYR A 99 -15.43 -6.19 0.43
C TYR A 99 -14.38 -7.28 0.20
N ASP A 100 -13.53 -7.13 -0.81
CA ASP A 100 -12.48 -8.07 -1.21
C ASP A 100 -11.05 -7.62 -0.84
N PHE A 101 -10.91 -6.48 -0.16
CA PHE A 101 -9.65 -5.94 0.31
C PHE A 101 -9.44 -6.25 1.80
N GLY A 102 -8.37 -6.98 2.11
CA GLY A 102 -8.08 -7.44 3.46
C GLY A 102 -7.07 -8.59 3.46
N ARG A 103 -6.71 -9.07 4.66
CA ARG A 103 -5.90 -10.29 4.82
C ARG A 103 -6.82 -11.50 4.83
N LYS A 104 -6.56 -12.47 3.97
CA LYS A 104 -7.25 -13.76 4.00
C LYS A 104 -6.65 -14.62 5.12
N THR A 105 -7.42 -14.88 6.17
CA THR A 105 -7.05 -15.73 7.30
C THR A 105 -7.83 -17.06 7.26
N PRO A 106 -7.50 -18.06 8.09
CA PRO A 106 -8.28 -19.31 8.15
C PRO A 106 -9.76 -19.10 8.51
N ASN A 107 -10.09 -17.97 9.15
CA ASN A 107 -11.43 -17.66 9.64
C ASN A 107 -12.25 -16.80 8.65
N GLY A 108 -11.65 -16.32 7.55
CA GLY A 108 -12.33 -15.46 6.57
C GLY A 108 -11.42 -14.39 5.97
N LEU A 109 -12.03 -13.28 5.53
CA LEU A 109 -11.30 -12.09 5.08
C LEU A 109 -11.37 -11.02 6.17
N GLU A 110 -10.24 -10.74 6.81
CA GLU A 110 -10.10 -9.63 7.74
C GLU A 110 -9.86 -8.35 6.93
N ARG A 111 -10.91 -7.53 6.83
CA ARG A 111 -10.91 -6.28 6.05
C ARG A 111 -10.31 -5.15 6.87
N PHE A 112 -9.46 -4.32 6.26
CA PHE A 112 -8.81 -3.19 6.92
C PHE A 112 -8.88 -1.91 6.09
N GLY A 113 -8.77 -0.78 6.78
CA GLY A 113 -8.93 0.54 6.19
C GLY A 113 -10.40 0.90 5.99
N SER A 114 -10.63 2.15 5.63
CA SER A 114 -11.94 2.67 5.27
C SER A 114 -11.84 3.50 3.99
N LEU A 115 -12.93 3.53 3.23
CA LEU A 115 -13.10 4.47 2.14
C LEU A 115 -13.64 5.79 2.69
N ASN A 116 -13.33 6.94 2.08
CA ASN A 116 -13.91 8.21 2.50
C ASN A 116 -15.44 8.22 2.35
N SER A 117 -16.12 9.02 3.17
CA SER A 117 -17.55 9.29 3.02
C SER A 117 -17.84 10.25 1.85
N PRO A 118 -19.02 10.18 1.22
CA PRO A 118 -19.45 11.17 0.23
C PRO A 118 -19.43 12.60 0.79
N PRO A 119 -19.15 13.63 -0.04
CA PRO A 119 -19.16 15.04 0.37
C PRO A 119 -20.46 15.48 1.06
N GLN A 120 -20.33 16.35 2.06
CA GLN A 120 -21.46 16.81 2.87
C GLN A 120 -22.59 17.44 2.04
N ILE A 121 -22.29 18.14 0.95
CA ILE A 121 -23.31 18.69 0.04
C ILE A 121 -24.18 17.58 -0.60
N LEU A 122 -23.58 16.45 -0.95
CA LEU A 122 -24.29 15.30 -1.51
C LEU A 122 -25.10 14.55 -0.43
N LEU A 123 -24.57 14.44 0.79
CA LEU A 123 -25.30 13.84 1.91
C LEU A 123 -26.51 14.70 2.34
N SER A 124 -26.36 16.03 2.36
CA SER A 124 -27.47 16.95 2.60
C SER A 124 -28.53 16.86 1.48
N ALA A 125 -28.12 16.77 0.22
CA ALA A 125 -29.03 16.56 -0.90
C ALA A 125 -29.78 15.22 -0.82
N VAL A 126 -29.11 14.13 -0.43
CA VAL A 126 -29.74 12.82 -0.16
C VAL A 126 -30.83 12.96 0.91
N GLY A 127 -30.55 13.66 2.02
CA GLY A 127 -31.55 13.94 3.05
C GLY A 127 -32.75 14.75 2.55
N THR A 128 -32.51 15.73 1.67
CA THR A 128 -33.57 16.52 1.01
C THR A 128 -34.42 15.66 0.07
N VAL A 129 -33.82 14.79 -0.75
CA VAL A 129 -34.55 13.88 -1.64
C VAL A 129 -35.36 12.84 -0.83
N GLN A 130 -34.79 12.31 0.25
CA GLN A 130 -35.51 11.43 1.19
C GLN A 130 -36.75 12.14 1.77
N ALA A 131 -36.60 13.37 2.26
CA ALA A 131 -37.72 14.16 2.78
C ALA A 131 -38.78 14.44 1.71
N ASN A 132 -38.37 14.82 0.49
CA ASN A 132 -39.27 15.05 -0.64
C ASN A 132 -40.05 13.78 -1.02
N ALA A 133 -39.42 12.61 -1.01
CA ALA A 133 -40.11 11.34 -1.25
C ALA A 133 -41.19 11.06 -0.20
N MET A 134 -40.91 11.31 1.09
CA MET A 134 -41.90 11.15 2.17
C MET A 134 -43.13 12.05 2.00
N VAL A 135 -42.95 13.29 1.53
CA VAL A 135 -44.06 14.24 1.27
C VAL A 135 -44.61 14.17 -0.16
N ARG A 136 -44.28 13.12 -0.94
CA ARG A 136 -44.73 12.89 -2.33
C ARG A 136 -44.37 14.03 -3.30
N LYS A 137 -43.19 14.63 -3.13
CA LYS A 137 -42.57 15.64 -4.00
C LYS A 137 -41.34 15.14 -4.75
N SER A 138 -41.15 13.82 -4.82
CA SER A 138 -40.07 13.22 -5.62
C SER A 138 -40.37 13.36 -7.11
N THR A 139 -39.37 13.76 -7.90
CA THR A 139 -39.44 13.92 -9.37
C THR A 139 -38.86 12.72 -10.11
N LEU A 140 -38.49 11.64 -9.40
CA LEU A 140 -37.91 10.43 -9.98
C LEU A 140 -38.77 9.87 -11.13
N LEU A 141 -40.08 9.80 -10.92
CA LEU A 141 -41.02 9.28 -11.92
C LEU A 141 -41.13 10.19 -13.15
N ASP A 142 -41.03 11.51 -12.98
CA ASP A 142 -41.05 12.47 -14.08
C ASP A 142 -39.78 12.31 -14.94
N HIS A 143 -38.62 12.15 -14.30
CA HIS A 143 -37.37 11.87 -14.99
C HIS A 143 -37.39 10.50 -15.69
N LEU A 144 -37.93 9.46 -15.05
CA LEU A 144 -38.11 8.14 -15.67
C LEU A 144 -39.04 8.19 -16.89
N SER A 145 -40.10 8.97 -16.82
CA SER A 145 -41.04 9.18 -17.94
C SER A 145 -40.33 9.75 -19.17
N SER A 146 -39.33 10.62 -18.99
CA SER A 146 -38.52 11.14 -20.11
C SER A 146 -37.66 10.07 -20.80
N LEU A 147 -37.28 8.99 -20.09
CA LEU A 147 -36.54 7.85 -20.65
C LEU A 147 -37.45 6.85 -21.39
N GLU A 148 -38.76 6.84 -21.13
CA GLU A 148 -39.68 5.93 -21.83
C GLU A 148 -39.74 6.18 -23.34
N CYS A 149 -39.42 7.39 -23.80
CA CYS A 149 -39.30 7.71 -25.22
C CYS A 149 -38.15 6.95 -25.92
N ILE A 150 -37.15 6.46 -25.18
CA ILE A 150 -36.00 5.74 -25.71
C ILE A 150 -36.21 4.23 -25.50
N SER A 151 -36.36 3.47 -26.58
CA SER A 151 -36.71 2.04 -26.55
C SER A 151 -35.83 1.21 -25.61
N THR A 152 -34.51 1.41 -25.62
CA THR A 152 -33.54 0.69 -24.78
C THR A 152 -33.78 0.89 -23.27
N PHE A 153 -34.34 2.02 -22.84
CA PHE A 153 -34.59 2.35 -21.43
C PHE A 153 -36.03 2.05 -20.97
N GLN A 154 -36.85 1.40 -21.78
CA GLN A 154 -38.24 1.10 -21.42
C GLN A 154 -38.34 -0.10 -20.46
N ARG A 155 -39.05 0.10 -19.33
CA ARG A 155 -39.33 -0.92 -18.31
C ARG A 155 -39.78 -2.27 -18.88
N ARG A 156 -40.67 -2.24 -19.87
CA ARG A 156 -41.24 -3.44 -20.54
C ARG A 156 -40.19 -4.32 -21.24
N ASN A 157 -39.06 -3.76 -21.66
CA ASN A 157 -38.01 -4.50 -22.37
C ASN A 157 -37.04 -5.23 -21.43
N ALA A 158 -37.00 -4.85 -20.14
CA ALA A 158 -36.17 -5.51 -19.13
C ALA A 158 -36.70 -6.89 -18.69
N GLY A 159 -38.01 -7.12 -18.82
CA GLY A 159 -38.68 -8.37 -18.44
C GLY A 159 -39.15 -8.41 -16.97
N PRO A 160 -39.57 -9.58 -16.46
CA PRO A 160 -40.08 -9.71 -15.10
C PRO A 160 -38.98 -9.55 -14.04
N ASP A 161 -39.37 -9.08 -12.85
CA ASP A 161 -38.56 -9.18 -11.65
C ASP A 161 -38.69 -10.61 -11.09
N LEU A 162 -37.61 -11.38 -11.12
CA LEU A 162 -37.56 -12.77 -10.69
C LEU A 162 -36.44 -12.94 -9.66
N LEU A 163 -36.82 -13.28 -8.43
CA LEU A 163 -35.90 -13.68 -7.37
C LEU A 163 -36.00 -15.20 -7.17
N PHE A 164 -34.86 -15.87 -7.02
CA PHE A 164 -34.77 -17.29 -6.74
C PHE A 164 -34.21 -17.53 -5.34
N LYS A 165 -34.54 -18.69 -4.77
CA LYS A 165 -33.98 -19.17 -3.49
C LYS A 165 -32.45 -19.21 -3.57
N ALA A 166 -31.75 -18.73 -2.55
CA ALA A 166 -30.28 -18.63 -2.56
C ALA A 166 -29.55 -19.96 -2.86
N ALA A 167 -30.11 -21.10 -2.44
CA ALA A 167 -29.55 -22.43 -2.71
C ALA A 167 -29.82 -22.96 -4.14
N TYR A 168 -30.55 -22.23 -5.00
CA TYR A 168 -30.85 -22.65 -6.35
C TYR A 168 -29.80 -22.12 -7.34
N SER A 169 -29.12 -23.03 -8.03
CA SER A 169 -28.10 -22.68 -9.03
C SER A 169 -28.67 -22.66 -10.45
N HIS A 170 -28.36 -21.58 -11.18
CA HIS A 170 -28.78 -21.41 -12.58
C HIS A 170 -28.15 -22.47 -13.51
N LYS A 171 -28.98 -23.10 -14.36
CA LYS A 171 -28.53 -24.07 -15.36
C LYS A 171 -28.03 -23.40 -16.65
N HIS A 172 -26.83 -22.81 -16.58
CA HIS A 172 -25.94 -22.59 -17.73
C HIS A 172 -26.59 -22.02 -19.02
N SER A 173 -27.34 -20.92 -18.89
CA SER A 173 -27.83 -20.12 -20.03
C SER A 173 -27.91 -18.65 -19.64
N ASP A 174 -28.00 -17.74 -20.61
CA ASP A 174 -28.01 -16.28 -20.37
C ASP A 174 -29.39 -15.72 -19.97
N THR A 175 -30.39 -16.57 -19.76
CA THR A 175 -31.75 -16.18 -19.36
C THR A 175 -32.35 -17.15 -18.34
N CYS A 176 -33.20 -16.64 -17.46
CA CYS A 176 -33.92 -17.42 -16.46
C CYS A 176 -35.13 -18.19 -17.00
N ASP A 177 -35.28 -18.29 -18.33
CA ASP A 177 -36.47 -18.86 -18.98
C ASP A 177 -36.59 -20.39 -18.74
N GLN A 178 -35.46 -21.06 -18.46
CA GLN A 178 -35.38 -22.48 -18.12
C GLN A 178 -35.31 -22.76 -16.60
N CYS A 179 -35.38 -21.72 -15.76
CA CYS A 179 -35.29 -21.86 -14.31
C CYS A 179 -36.63 -22.28 -13.69
N SER A 180 -36.59 -23.24 -12.76
CA SER A 180 -37.77 -23.83 -12.13
C SER A 180 -38.64 -22.77 -11.44
N SER A 181 -39.95 -22.82 -11.70
CA SER A 181 -40.93 -21.97 -11.03
C SER A 181 -41.05 -22.26 -9.53
N GLU A 182 -40.78 -23.49 -9.08
CA GLU A 182 -40.83 -23.91 -7.67
C GLU A 182 -39.68 -23.34 -6.82
N SER A 183 -38.60 -22.93 -7.50
CA SER A 183 -37.41 -22.33 -6.89
C SER A 183 -37.48 -20.80 -6.82
N ARG A 184 -38.56 -20.18 -7.33
CA ARG A 184 -38.79 -18.73 -7.26
C ARG A 184 -39.32 -18.34 -5.88
N GLU A 185 -38.88 -17.18 -5.40
CA GLU A 185 -39.39 -16.59 -4.17
C GLU A 185 -40.72 -15.87 -4.41
N SER A 186 -41.69 -16.08 -3.51
CA SER A 186 -42.99 -15.42 -3.59
C SER A 186 -42.89 -14.00 -3.05
N ARG A 187 -42.90 -13.01 -3.95
CA ARG A 187 -42.79 -11.59 -3.60
C ARG A 187 -44.14 -10.88 -3.74
N PRO A 188 -44.82 -10.50 -2.63
CA PRO A 188 -46.06 -9.74 -2.71
C PRO A 188 -45.83 -8.36 -3.35
N LYS A 189 -46.90 -7.72 -3.84
CA LYS A 189 -46.85 -6.32 -4.28
C LYS A 189 -46.47 -5.42 -3.10
N ARG A 190 -45.63 -4.40 -3.35
CA ARG A 190 -45.23 -3.42 -2.35
C ARG A 190 -46.44 -2.67 -1.81
N LYS A 191 -46.48 -2.43 -0.49
CA LYS A 191 -47.53 -1.64 0.17
C LYS A 191 -47.62 -0.20 -0.37
N SER A 192 -46.51 0.35 -0.85
CA SER A 192 -46.43 1.68 -1.49
C SER A 192 -47.02 1.73 -2.89
N GLY A 193 -47.22 0.59 -3.57
CA GLY A 193 -47.58 0.53 -4.99
C GLY A 193 -46.47 0.98 -5.95
N ALA A 194 -45.33 1.47 -5.45
CA ALA A 194 -44.25 2.01 -6.27
C ALA A 194 -43.50 0.91 -7.04
N GLU A 195 -43.32 1.10 -8.34
CA GLU A 195 -42.57 0.18 -9.19
C GLU A 195 -41.05 0.26 -8.90
N VAL A 196 -40.50 1.48 -8.84
CA VAL A 196 -39.12 1.76 -8.47
C VAL A 196 -39.07 2.29 -7.03
N THR A 197 -38.14 1.82 -6.22
CA THR A 197 -37.84 2.32 -4.88
C THR A 197 -36.36 2.72 -4.77
N VAL A 198 -36.06 3.75 -3.99
CA VAL A 198 -34.68 4.15 -3.66
C VAL A 198 -34.35 3.65 -2.26
N HIS A 199 -33.25 2.90 -2.14
CA HIS A 199 -32.71 2.39 -0.88
C HIS A 199 -31.38 3.10 -0.58
N TYR A 200 -31.07 3.24 0.70
CA TYR A 200 -29.92 4.01 1.15
C TYR A 200 -29.15 3.24 2.22
N GLY A 201 -27.83 3.14 2.08
CA GLY A 201 -26.96 2.44 3.02
C GLY A 201 -25.67 1.93 2.39
N THR A 202 -25.12 0.86 2.93
CA THR A 202 -23.81 0.33 2.52
C THR A 202 -23.85 -0.37 1.16
N ILE A 203 -23.06 0.15 0.22
CA ILE A 203 -22.71 -0.50 -1.05
C ILE A 203 -21.35 -1.18 -0.88
N VAL A 204 -21.20 -2.41 -1.36
CA VAL A 204 -19.92 -3.11 -1.39
C VAL A 204 -19.28 -3.06 -2.77
N SER A 205 -17.98 -2.80 -2.78
CA SER A 205 -17.13 -2.60 -3.94
C SER A 205 -16.04 -3.66 -4.00
N GLY A 206 -15.65 -4.13 -5.19
CA GLY A 206 -14.53 -5.06 -5.32
C GLY A 206 -14.10 -5.34 -6.76
N ASN A 207 -12.94 -5.97 -6.90
CA ASN A 207 -12.42 -6.42 -8.19
C ASN A 207 -13.04 -7.75 -8.65
N GLN A 208 -13.74 -8.46 -7.75
CA GLN A 208 -14.43 -9.71 -8.06
C GLN A 208 -15.91 -9.49 -8.45
N VAL A 209 -16.43 -10.34 -9.35
CA VAL A 209 -17.86 -10.31 -9.72
C VAL A 209 -18.63 -11.24 -8.80
N MET A 210 -19.46 -10.70 -7.90
CA MET A 210 -20.35 -11.54 -7.09
C MET A 210 -21.41 -12.23 -7.97
N LYS A 211 -21.40 -13.58 -7.91
CA LYS A 211 -22.26 -14.51 -8.67
C LYS A 211 -22.79 -15.68 -7.81
N ASP A 212 -22.57 -15.65 -6.51
CA ASP A 212 -22.95 -16.72 -5.58
C ASP A 212 -23.85 -16.12 -4.50
N ALA A 213 -25.07 -16.63 -4.39
CA ALA A 213 -26.07 -16.09 -3.47
C ALA A 213 -25.75 -16.42 -2.00
N ALA A 214 -25.12 -17.56 -1.72
CA ALA A 214 -24.73 -17.92 -0.35
C ALA A 214 -23.55 -17.07 0.12
N GLU A 215 -22.57 -16.83 -0.75
CA GLU A 215 -21.45 -15.93 -0.49
C GLU A 215 -21.92 -14.47 -0.37
N ARG A 216 -22.82 -14.02 -1.24
CA ARG A 216 -23.50 -12.71 -1.15
C ARG A 216 -24.15 -12.52 0.22
N ASP A 217 -24.92 -13.51 0.67
CA ASP A 217 -25.65 -13.45 1.94
C ASP A 217 -24.70 -13.51 3.15
N ARG A 218 -23.62 -14.30 3.07
CA ARG A 218 -22.53 -14.30 4.07
C ARG A 218 -21.86 -12.93 4.19
N VAL A 219 -21.42 -12.35 3.08
CA VAL A 219 -20.76 -11.03 3.05
C VAL A 219 -21.72 -9.93 3.50
N SER A 220 -23.02 -10.03 3.17
CA SER A 220 -24.03 -9.10 3.67
C SER A 220 -24.19 -9.19 5.19
N ALA A 221 -24.27 -10.39 5.76
CA ALA A 221 -24.36 -10.60 7.21
C ALA A 221 -23.10 -10.11 7.95
N GLU A 222 -21.90 -10.35 7.43
CA GLU A 222 -20.63 -9.87 7.99
C GLU A 222 -20.51 -8.34 8.05
N LEU A 223 -21.15 -7.64 7.11
CA LEU A 223 -21.01 -6.20 6.90
C LEU A 223 -22.30 -5.43 7.25
N GLY A 224 -23.12 -5.96 8.16
CA GLY A 224 -24.26 -5.26 8.74
C GLY A 224 -25.49 -5.11 7.83
N GLY A 225 -25.61 -5.93 6.77
CA GLY A 225 -26.74 -5.90 5.85
C GLY A 225 -26.52 -5.00 4.63
N VAL A 226 -25.50 -5.30 3.82
CA VAL A 226 -25.17 -4.54 2.61
C VAL A 226 -26.30 -4.66 1.56
N LEU A 227 -26.49 -3.58 0.79
CA LEU A 227 -27.64 -3.45 -0.12
C LEU A 227 -27.30 -3.79 -1.59
N CYS A 228 -26.05 -3.62 -2.00
CA CYS A 228 -25.65 -3.76 -3.40
C CYS A 228 -24.17 -4.09 -3.55
N PHE A 229 -23.82 -4.96 -4.52
CA PHE A 229 -22.45 -5.15 -5.02
C PHE A 229 -22.23 -4.36 -6.32
N GLU A 230 -21.11 -3.66 -6.41
CA GLU A 230 -20.57 -3.04 -7.63
C GLU A 230 -19.03 -3.20 -7.68
N MET A 231 -18.36 -2.69 -8.71
CA MET A 231 -16.96 -3.07 -9.00
C MET A 231 -15.97 -1.90 -9.17
N GLU A 232 -16.41 -0.65 -8.98
CA GLU A 232 -15.61 0.51 -9.37
C GLU A 232 -15.36 1.52 -8.25
N ALA A 233 -16.29 1.68 -7.30
CA ALA A 233 -16.26 2.79 -6.34
C ALA A 233 -15.03 2.79 -5.41
N ALA A 234 -14.49 1.62 -5.03
CA ALA A 234 -13.30 1.54 -4.19
C ALA A 234 -12.07 2.23 -4.81
N GLY A 235 -11.97 2.29 -6.15
CA GLY A 235 -10.91 3.04 -6.84
C GLY A 235 -11.11 4.56 -6.82
N LEU A 236 -12.32 5.04 -6.48
CA LEU A 236 -12.69 6.45 -6.51
C LEU A 236 -12.75 7.11 -5.14
N MET A 237 -13.38 6.49 -4.14
CA MET A 237 -13.77 7.21 -2.90
C MET A 237 -12.59 7.93 -2.21
N ASN A 238 -11.38 7.39 -2.29
CA ASN A 238 -10.19 7.96 -1.65
C ASN A 238 -9.44 9.03 -2.48
N SER A 239 -9.81 9.24 -3.75
CA SER A 239 -9.14 10.16 -4.68
C SER A 239 -10.10 11.16 -5.36
N PHE A 240 -11.38 10.81 -5.45
CA PHE A 240 -12.44 11.56 -6.12
C PHE A 240 -13.63 11.73 -5.16
N PRO A 241 -13.95 12.96 -4.71
CA PRO A 241 -15.02 13.19 -3.74
C PRO A 241 -16.40 12.97 -4.39
N CYS A 242 -16.97 11.77 -4.24
CA CYS A 242 -18.20 11.37 -4.93
C CYS A 242 -19.24 10.61 -4.07
N LEU A 243 -20.47 10.57 -4.58
CA LEU A 243 -21.55 9.69 -4.12
C LEU A 243 -21.75 8.55 -5.13
N VAL A 244 -22.03 7.34 -4.67
CA VAL A 244 -22.28 6.17 -5.52
C VAL A 244 -23.80 5.92 -5.65
N ILE A 245 -24.27 5.79 -6.89
CA ILE A 245 -25.68 5.58 -7.24
C ILE A 245 -25.75 4.38 -8.19
N ARG A 246 -26.38 3.28 -7.75
CA ARG A 246 -26.46 2.03 -8.51
C ARG A 246 -27.90 1.60 -8.77
N GLY A 247 -28.26 1.48 -10.03
CA GLY A 247 -29.51 0.86 -10.44
C GLY A 247 -29.35 -0.66 -10.44
N ILE A 248 -30.33 -1.38 -9.90
CA ILE A 248 -30.22 -2.83 -9.68
C ILE A 248 -30.55 -3.62 -10.95
N SER A 249 -29.57 -4.32 -11.51
CA SER A 249 -29.71 -5.11 -12.76
C SER A 249 -29.76 -6.62 -12.57
N ASP A 250 -29.21 -7.15 -11.48
CA ASP A 250 -29.33 -8.56 -11.07
C ASP A 250 -29.17 -8.70 -9.53
N TYR A 251 -29.18 -9.93 -8.99
CA TYR A 251 -29.19 -10.20 -7.55
C TYR A 251 -27.87 -10.73 -6.96
N ALA A 252 -26.73 -10.44 -7.61
CA ALA A 252 -25.41 -10.90 -7.17
C ALA A 252 -25.30 -12.44 -7.06
N ASP A 253 -26.12 -13.16 -7.82
CA ASP A 253 -26.22 -14.61 -7.85
C ASP A 253 -25.91 -15.16 -9.25
N THR A 254 -26.26 -16.42 -9.48
CA THR A 254 -26.06 -17.09 -10.77
C THR A 254 -27.09 -16.65 -11.84
N HIS A 255 -28.15 -15.93 -11.47
CA HIS A 255 -29.28 -15.55 -12.34
C HIS A 255 -29.08 -14.20 -13.02
N LYS A 256 -27.92 -14.01 -13.68
CA LYS A 256 -27.65 -12.79 -14.45
C LYS A 256 -28.69 -12.59 -15.56
N ASN A 257 -29.21 -11.37 -15.67
CA ASN A 257 -30.11 -10.99 -16.76
C ASN A 257 -29.69 -9.66 -17.38
N TYR A 258 -29.02 -9.74 -18.54
CA TYR A 258 -28.52 -8.56 -19.24
C TYR A 258 -29.63 -7.59 -19.71
N LYS A 259 -30.88 -8.05 -19.86
CA LYS A 259 -32.02 -7.21 -20.30
C LYS A 259 -32.31 -6.05 -19.33
N TRP A 260 -32.00 -6.24 -18.04
CA TRP A 260 -32.23 -5.22 -17.00
C TRP A 260 -31.18 -4.12 -16.97
N GLN A 261 -30.00 -4.31 -17.57
CA GLN A 261 -28.89 -3.36 -17.43
C GLN A 261 -29.21 -1.96 -17.95
N ALA A 262 -29.86 -1.86 -19.11
CA ALA A 262 -30.24 -0.57 -19.67
C ALA A 262 -31.26 0.16 -18.79
N TYR A 263 -32.35 -0.53 -18.40
CA TYR A 263 -33.36 0.05 -17.51
C TYR A 263 -32.77 0.51 -16.17
N ALA A 264 -31.95 -0.34 -15.55
CA ALA A 264 -31.26 -0.03 -14.29
C ALA A 264 -30.29 1.17 -14.41
N ALA A 265 -29.52 1.26 -15.50
CA ALA A 265 -28.69 2.45 -15.76
C ALA A 265 -29.56 3.71 -15.92
N GLY A 266 -30.73 3.58 -16.56
CA GLY A 266 -31.72 4.64 -16.66
C GLY A 266 -32.28 5.09 -15.31
N THR A 267 -32.63 4.16 -14.41
CA THR A 267 -33.16 4.51 -13.08
C THR A 267 -32.10 5.16 -12.19
N ALA A 268 -30.85 4.71 -12.26
CA ALA A 268 -29.72 5.36 -11.61
C ALA A 268 -29.50 6.80 -12.12
N ALA A 269 -29.56 7.02 -13.43
CA ALA A 269 -29.42 8.34 -14.05
C ALA A 269 -30.60 9.28 -13.75
N ALA A 270 -31.81 8.74 -13.64
CA ALA A 270 -32.99 9.50 -13.21
C ALA A 270 -32.86 9.99 -11.76
N TYR A 271 -32.39 9.14 -10.85
CA TYR A 271 -32.11 9.54 -9.47
C TYR A 271 -30.95 10.55 -9.39
N ALA A 272 -29.89 10.37 -10.17
CA ALA A 272 -28.79 11.34 -10.23
C ALA A 272 -29.27 12.75 -10.66
N LYS A 273 -30.24 12.83 -11.59
CA LYS A 273 -30.87 14.09 -11.99
C LYS A 273 -31.73 14.70 -10.87
N GLU A 274 -32.53 13.90 -10.18
CA GLU A 274 -33.31 14.36 -9.02
C GLU A 274 -32.40 14.89 -7.90
N LEU A 275 -31.31 14.19 -7.60
CA LEU A 275 -30.32 14.59 -6.61
C LEU A 275 -29.65 15.92 -6.96
N LEU A 276 -29.21 16.11 -8.21
CA LEU A 276 -28.64 17.39 -8.68
C LEU A 276 -29.69 18.52 -8.63
N SER A 277 -30.95 18.21 -8.91
CA SER A 277 -32.07 19.16 -8.81
C SER A 277 -32.39 19.59 -7.37
N ALA A 278 -32.00 18.80 -6.37
CA ALA A 278 -32.09 19.15 -4.95
C ALA A 278 -30.92 20.01 -4.45
N ILE A 279 -29.88 20.24 -5.26
CA ILE A 279 -28.70 21.05 -4.92
C ILE A 279 -28.80 22.41 -5.62
N PRO A 280 -28.86 23.54 -4.90
CA PRO A 280 -28.77 24.86 -5.51
C PRO A 280 -27.39 25.10 -6.15
N ALA A 281 -27.36 25.56 -7.41
CA ALA A 281 -26.10 25.86 -8.11
C ALA A 281 -25.20 26.88 -7.38
N ALA A 282 -25.82 27.80 -6.63
CA ALA A 282 -25.10 28.74 -5.75
C ALA A 282 -24.32 28.04 -4.63
N ASP A 283 -24.84 26.95 -4.06
CA ASP A 283 -24.19 26.23 -2.97
C ASP A 283 -22.98 25.42 -3.47
N VAL A 284 -23.05 24.91 -4.70
CA VAL A 284 -21.91 24.24 -5.37
C VAL A 284 -20.73 25.19 -5.53
N MET A 285 -20.99 26.47 -5.85
CA MET A 285 -19.93 27.49 -5.97
C MET A 285 -19.22 27.79 -4.64
N ASN A 286 -19.88 27.51 -3.49
CA ASN A 286 -19.33 27.68 -2.14
C ASN A 286 -18.53 26.45 -1.65
N THR A 287 -18.57 25.32 -2.35
CA THR A 287 -17.77 24.13 -2.01
C THR A 287 -16.34 24.24 -2.54
N SER A 288 -15.34 23.66 -1.87
CA SER A 288 -13.97 23.55 -2.39
C SER A 288 -13.94 22.77 -3.72
N ARG A 289 -12.95 23.01 -4.59
CA ARG A 289 -12.77 22.17 -5.80
C ARG A 289 -12.52 20.73 -5.39
N ALA A 290 -12.87 19.75 -6.23
CA ALA A 290 -12.55 18.34 -5.96
C ALA A 290 -11.04 18.14 -5.77
N GLU A 291 -10.25 18.96 -6.45
CA GLU A 291 -8.81 19.09 -6.26
C GLU A 291 -8.37 19.61 -4.88
N GLU A 292 -9.17 20.46 -4.23
CA GLU A 292 -8.86 21.19 -2.98
C GLU A 292 -9.57 20.59 -1.75
N ALA A 293 -10.71 19.93 -1.96
CA ALA A 293 -11.47 19.19 -0.96
C ALA A 293 -10.76 17.90 -0.53
N MET A 294 -9.91 17.36 -1.41
CA MET A 294 -8.94 16.32 -1.08
C MET A 294 -7.67 16.99 -0.55
N PRO A 295 -7.04 16.47 0.52
CA PRO A 295 -5.94 17.15 1.20
C PRO A 295 -4.75 17.41 0.28
N ARG A 296 -4.58 18.67 -0.14
CA ARG A 296 -3.40 19.16 -0.88
C ARG A 296 -2.40 19.81 0.07
N GLY A 297 -1.13 19.45 -0.09
CA GLY A 297 -0.02 20.09 0.62
C GLY A 297 -0.04 21.62 0.44
N ASN A 298 0.01 22.34 1.56
CA ASN A 298 -0.22 23.79 1.64
C ASN A 298 0.67 24.61 0.67
N LYS A 299 0.04 25.33 -0.25
CA LYS A 299 0.61 26.58 -0.78
C LYS A 299 0.22 27.75 0.12
N ARG A 300 1.22 28.54 0.52
CA ARG A 300 1.06 29.71 1.39
C ARG A 300 0.09 30.73 0.78
N CYS A 301 -0.94 31.15 1.55
CA CYS A 301 -1.52 32.48 1.40
C CYS A 301 -0.75 33.45 2.30
N SER A 302 0.05 34.31 1.69
CA SER A 302 0.77 35.39 2.37
C SER A 302 -0.17 36.55 2.70
N SER A 303 -0.36 36.83 3.99
CA SER A 303 -1.00 38.05 4.47
C SER A 303 0.01 39.21 4.54
N PRO A 304 -0.38 40.44 4.16
CA PRO A 304 0.41 41.64 4.46
C PRO A 304 -0.35 42.60 5.37
N SER A 305 0.03 42.70 6.65
CA SER A 305 0.23 43.99 7.34
C SER A 305 0.61 43.82 8.83
N SER A 306 1.60 44.59 9.24
CA SER A 306 2.23 44.62 10.58
C SER A 306 1.33 45.25 11.69
N PRO A 307 1.74 45.18 12.98
CA PRO A 307 0.85 45.46 14.12
C PRO A 307 1.00 46.90 14.66
N ASN A 308 0.01 47.38 15.43
CA ASN A 308 0.24 47.83 16.82
C ASN A 308 -1.00 48.38 17.59
N GLN A 309 -0.80 48.48 18.91
CA GLN A 309 -1.40 49.41 19.89
C GLN A 309 -2.85 49.21 20.39
N ALA A 310 -2.90 48.61 21.59
CA ALA A 310 -3.41 49.21 22.83
C ALA A 310 -4.82 49.86 22.89
N TYR A 311 -5.62 49.41 23.87
CA TYR A 311 -6.18 50.35 24.86
C TYR A 311 -6.53 49.65 26.19
N ASN A 312 -6.00 50.17 27.30
CA ASN A 312 -6.36 49.77 28.67
C ASN A 312 -7.59 50.57 29.13
N LYS A 313 -8.57 49.94 29.80
CA LYS A 313 -9.52 50.68 30.64
C LYS A 313 -10.00 49.89 31.87
N ARG A 314 -9.45 50.26 33.04
CA ARG A 314 -9.89 49.85 34.37
C ARG A 314 -11.18 50.54 34.81
N ARG A 315 -12.02 49.84 35.60
CA ARG A 315 -12.84 50.30 36.76
C ARG A 315 -13.25 49.03 37.51
N LYS A 316 -12.86 48.75 38.78
CA LYS A 316 -13.32 49.32 40.09
C LYS A 316 -14.86 49.41 40.17
N THR A 317 -15.61 48.87 41.14
CA THR A 317 -15.41 48.45 42.57
C THR A 317 -15.87 46.99 42.84
N GLY A 318 -15.89 46.39 44.05
CA GLY A 318 -15.36 46.72 45.41
C GLY A 318 -16.35 46.43 46.59
N VAL A 319 -15.83 46.04 47.78
CA VAL A 319 -16.53 45.73 49.09
C VAL A 319 -17.29 44.37 49.10
N SER A 320 -16.94 43.36 49.92
CA SER A 320 -17.22 43.07 51.37
C SER A 320 -18.74 42.94 51.71
N SER A 321 -19.26 42.03 52.55
CA SER A 321 -18.67 41.09 53.54
C SER A 321 -19.65 39.97 54.00
N SER A 322 -19.11 38.80 54.40
CA SER A 322 -19.57 37.85 55.46
C SER A 322 -21.04 37.36 55.62
N LEU A 323 -21.16 36.02 55.71
CA LEU A 323 -22.07 35.20 56.55
C LEU A 323 -23.61 35.24 56.30
N GLU A 324 -24.20 34.15 55.80
CA GLU A 324 -24.92 33.15 56.62
C GLU A 324 -25.42 31.90 55.83
N SER A 325 -25.88 30.91 56.60
CA SER A 325 -26.32 29.53 56.33
C SER A 325 -27.22 29.20 55.12
N GLY A 326 -27.03 27.97 54.61
CA GLY A 326 -28.12 26.96 54.59
C GLY A 326 -28.96 26.74 53.31
N PHE A 327 -28.88 25.51 52.78
CA PHE A 327 -29.85 24.87 51.86
C PHE A 327 -30.19 25.54 50.50
N ALA A 328 -29.63 24.99 49.42
CA ALA A 328 -30.41 24.44 48.29
C ALA A 328 -29.49 23.68 47.31
N GLU A 329 -29.88 22.48 46.90
CA GLU A 329 -29.30 21.82 45.72
C GLU A 329 -29.89 22.43 44.45
N GLN A 330 -29.04 22.78 43.46
CA GLN A 330 -29.26 22.39 42.05
C GLN A 330 -28.11 22.85 41.12
N GLN A 331 -27.55 21.84 40.43
CA GLN A 331 -26.94 21.86 39.10
C GLN A 331 -26.38 23.19 38.54
N ALA A 332 -25.05 23.32 38.54
CA ALA A 332 -24.32 24.08 37.52
C ALA A 332 -23.10 23.25 37.06
N ILE A 333 -23.09 22.83 35.80
CA ILE A 333 -21.98 22.05 35.22
C ILE A 333 -20.79 22.98 35.00
N HIS A 334 -19.69 22.71 35.70
CA HIS A 334 -18.45 23.45 35.54
C HIS A 334 -17.79 23.05 34.22
N LEU A 335 -17.69 23.99 33.27
CA LEU A 335 -16.78 23.84 32.13
C LEU A 335 -15.34 23.90 32.66
N GLN A 336 -14.71 22.74 32.82
CA GLN A 336 -13.26 22.62 33.01
C GLN A 336 -12.59 22.36 31.66
N GLU A 337 -11.45 23.00 31.43
CA GLU A 337 -10.55 22.62 30.35
C GLU A 337 -10.09 21.16 30.51
N PRO A 338 -9.86 20.41 29.42
CA PRO A 338 -9.48 19.01 29.51
C PRO A 338 -8.06 18.85 30.08
N SER A 339 -7.99 18.44 31.34
CA SER A 339 -6.77 18.01 32.03
C SER A 339 -6.02 16.96 31.21
N ARG A 340 -4.78 17.25 30.81
CA ARG A 340 -3.88 16.26 30.18
C ARG A 340 -3.72 15.05 31.11
N MET A 341 -4.25 13.89 30.72
CA MET A 341 -4.06 12.66 31.51
C MET A 341 -2.59 12.25 31.51
N LEU A 342 -1.98 12.24 32.70
CA LEU A 342 -0.63 11.75 32.89
C LEU A 342 -0.65 10.21 32.86
N LEU A 343 -0.18 9.62 31.77
CA LEU A 343 0.05 8.18 31.66
C LEU A 343 0.90 7.68 32.83
N ASN A 344 0.59 6.48 33.34
CA ASN A 344 1.43 5.81 34.33
C ASN A 344 2.61 5.08 33.64
N ASN A 345 3.59 4.60 34.43
CA ASN A 345 4.79 3.99 33.86
C ASN A 345 4.55 2.62 33.21
N GLU A 346 3.56 1.86 33.68
CA GLU A 346 3.20 0.56 33.09
C GLU A 346 2.51 0.75 31.72
N GLN A 347 1.63 1.75 31.60
CA GLN A 347 1.00 2.16 30.34
C GLN A 347 2.04 2.64 29.33
N ARG A 348 3.01 3.49 29.75
CA ARG A 348 4.14 3.87 28.88
C ARG A 348 4.94 2.66 28.40
N LYS A 349 5.22 1.72 29.30
CA LYS A 349 5.95 0.50 28.94
C LYS A 349 5.15 -0.37 27.97
N SER A 350 3.85 -0.55 28.19
CA SER A 350 2.97 -1.29 27.28
C SER A 350 2.89 -0.66 25.88
N LEU A 351 2.81 0.68 25.80
CA LEU A 351 2.87 1.41 24.52
C LEU A 351 4.24 1.29 23.84
N LEU A 352 5.33 1.27 24.61
CA LEU A 352 6.68 1.07 24.07
C LEU A 352 6.87 -0.37 23.55
N ASP A 353 6.40 -1.36 24.31
CA ASP A 353 6.47 -2.77 23.92
C ASP A 353 5.55 -3.07 22.72
N SER A 354 4.40 -2.40 22.56
CA SER A 354 3.55 -2.55 21.37
C SER A 354 4.12 -1.92 20.09
N LEU A 355 5.14 -1.05 20.17
CA LEU A 355 5.87 -0.61 18.98
C LEU A 355 6.74 -1.73 18.39
N LYS A 356 7.18 -2.71 19.19
CA LYS A 356 7.98 -3.86 18.75
C LYS A 356 7.17 -4.77 17.82
N PHE A 357 7.87 -5.43 16.91
CA PHE A 357 7.34 -6.49 16.07
C PHE A 357 8.43 -7.53 15.81
N GLU A 358 8.04 -8.72 15.35
CA GLU A 358 8.98 -9.81 15.08
C GLU A 358 9.99 -9.41 13.99
N GLN A 359 11.22 -9.92 14.06
CA GLN A 359 12.27 -9.69 13.06
C GLN A 359 12.66 -8.20 12.80
N ILE A 360 12.29 -7.25 13.66
CA ILE A 360 12.53 -5.79 13.53
C ILE A 360 13.97 -5.37 13.14
N ASP A 361 15.00 -6.12 13.57
CA ASP A 361 16.41 -5.91 13.24
C ASP A 361 17.01 -7.01 12.31
N ALA A 362 16.23 -8.02 11.92
CA ALA A 362 16.73 -9.24 11.27
C ALA A 362 17.40 -8.96 9.93
N ARG A 363 16.86 -8.03 9.14
CA ARG A 363 17.48 -7.58 7.89
C ARG A 363 18.86 -6.97 8.11
N GLN A 364 19.01 -6.10 9.11
CA GLN A 364 20.30 -5.51 9.46
C GLN A 364 21.29 -6.59 9.91
N MET A 365 20.83 -7.59 10.67
CA MET A 365 21.68 -8.68 11.17
C MET A 365 22.15 -9.61 10.04
N THR A 366 21.27 -9.97 9.10
CA THR A 366 21.58 -10.88 7.98
C THR A 366 22.51 -10.30 6.92
N ILE A 367 22.54 -8.97 6.72
CA ILE A 367 23.49 -8.34 5.79
C ILE A 367 24.93 -8.66 6.21
N LYS A 368 25.70 -9.28 5.31
CA LYS A 368 27.11 -9.62 5.57
C LYS A 368 27.92 -8.34 5.80
N ASN A 369 28.85 -8.39 6.76
CA ASN A 369 29.74 -7.27 7.04
C ASN A 369 30.59 -6.95 5.80
N ALA A 370 30.92 -5.66 5.60
CA ALA A 370 31.85 -5.24 4.57
C ALA A 370 33.16 -6.04 4.66
N HIS A 371 33.66 -6.50 3.51
CA HIS A 371 34.90 -7.26 3.43
C HIS A 371 36.08 -6.39 3.92
N ALA A 372 37.16 -7.03 4.37
CA ALA A 372 38.35 -6.30 4.79
C ALA A 372 38.82 -5.35 3.67
N ARG A 373 39.03 -4.08 4.04
CA ARG A 373 39.42 -2.96 3.14
C ARG A 373 38.34 -2.44 2.18
N THR A 374 37.09 -2.93 2.20
CA THR A 374 36.00 -2.34 1.39
C THR A 374 35.22 -1.25 2.14
N CYS A 375 34.39 -0.49 1.43
CA CYS A 375 33.46 0.56 1.89
C CYS A 375 34.09 1.80 2.56
N ARG A 376 35.41 1.78 2.82
CA ARG A 376 36.17 2.86 3.48
C ARG A 376 36.17 4.18 2.72
N TRP A 377 35.94 4.15 1.41
CA TRP A 377 35.94 5.33 0.55
C TRP A 377 34.74 6.26 0.81
N LEU A 378 33.60 5.73 1.28
CA LEU A 378 32.42 6.53 1.64
C LEU A 378 32.77 7.57 2.71
N LEU A 379 33.57 7.19 3.70
CA LEU A 379 34.02 8.08 4.78
C LEU A 379 34.96 9.19 4.30
N LYS A 380 35.32 9.19 3.01
CA LYS A 380 36.14 10.21 2.34
C LYS A 380 35.38 10.89 1.19
N SER A 381 34.15 10.46 0.86
CA SER A 381 33.40 11.08 -0.24
C SER A 381 32.91 12.46 0.20
N GLU A 382 32.95 13.40 -0.75
CA GLU A 382 32.55 14.79 -0.48
C GLU A 382 31.09 14.86 -0.02
N GLN A 383 30.19 14.09 -0.64
CA GLN A 383 28.77 14.07 -0.28
C GLN A 383 28.54 13.57 1.15
N TYR A 384 29.27 12.53 1.59
CA TYR A 384 29.10 11.98 2.94
C TYR A 384 29.71 12.90 4.01
N LEU A 385 30.88 13.48 3.73
CA LEU A 385 31.51 14.46 4.63
C LEU A 385 30.69 15.75 4.73
N SER A 386 30.17 16.23 3.60
CA SER A 386 29.30 17.42 3.54
C SER A 386 27.96 17.19 4.20
N TRP A 387 27.39 15.97 4.14
CA TRP A 387 26.15 15.61 4.82
C TRP A 387 26.28 15.62 6.35
N LEU A 388 27.44 15.19 6.87
CA LEU A 388 27.75 15.18 8.30
C LEU A 388 28.12 16.57 8.85
N ASP A 389 28.47 17.53 7.99
CA ASP A 389 28.88 18.88 8.37
C ASP A 389 27.67 19.71 8.82
N SER A 390 27.56 19.97 10.13
CA SER A 390 26.46 20.73 10.71
C SER A 390 26.37 22.17 10.19
N SER A 391 27.45 22.73 9.64
CA SER A 391 27.43 24.07 9.03
C SER A 391 26.72 24.11 7.68
N LYS A 392 26.57 22.96 7.01
CA LYS A 392 25.97 22.82 5.67
C LYS A 392 24.54 22.29 5.68
N VAL A 393 23.97 22.00 6.85
CA VAL A 393 22.61 21.46 7.00
C VAL A 393 21.54 22.38 6.37
N SER A 394 21.81 23.68 6.24
CA SER A 394 20.94 24.62 5.51
C SER A 394 20.93 24.43 3.98
N GLU A 395 21.92 23.77 3.39
CA GLU A 395 22.02 23.50 1.95
C GLU A 395 21.29 22.21 1.56
N HIS A 396 21.40 21.17 2.40
CA HIS A 396 20.90 19.83 2.10
C HIS A 396 19.81 19.34 3.07
N HIS A 397 19.38 20.16 4.02
CA HIS A 397 18.28 19.91 4.98
C HIS A 397 18.43 18.60 5.79
N GLY A 398 19.66 18.10 5.94
CA GLY A 398 19.96 16.81 6.58
C GLY A 398 19.84 15.58 5.67
N PHE A 399 19.61 15.72 4.35
CA PHE A 399 19.37 14.60 3.44
C PHE A 399 20.62 14.12 2.71
N LEU A 400 20.82 12.80 2.70
CA LEU A 400 21.71 12.08 1.79
C LEU A 400 20.95 10.89 1.19
N TRP A 401 21.00 10.72 -0.14
CA TRP A 401 20.41 9.57 -0.83
C TRP A 401 21.49 8.81 -1.60
N ILE A 402 21.73 7.56 -1.19
CA ILE A 402 22.64 6.62 -1.84
C ILE A 402 21.87 5.77 -2.88
N LYS A 403 22.15 5.97 -4.17
CA LYS A 403 21.48 5.27 -5.28
C LYS A 403 22.42 4.31 -6.00
N GLY A 404 21.85 3.28 -6.63
CA GLY A 404 22.61 2.37 -7.50
C GLY A 404 21.84 1.13 -7.94
N LYS A 405 22.35 0.42 -8.94
CA LYS A 405 21.79 -0.81 -9.52
C LYS A 405 21.60 -1.91 -8.47
N ALA A 406 20.82 -2.94 -8.80
CA ALA A 406 20.65 -4.11 -7.95
C ALA A 406 22.00 -4.85 -7.78
N GLY A 407 22.29 -5.35 -6.58
CA GLY A 407 23.50 -6.14 -6.34
C GLY A 407 24.82 -5.36 -6.25
N THR A 408 24.80 -4.03 -6.28
CA THR A 408 25.99 -3.15 -6.15
C THR A 408 26.54 -3.04 -4.72
N GLY A 409 25.84 -3.57 -3.71
CA GLY A 409 26.33 -3.56 -2.32
C GLY A 409 25.86 -2.39 -1.45
N LYS A 410 24.84 -1.62 -1.88
CA LYS A 410 24.23 -0.52 -1.09
C LYS A 410 23.96 -0.89 0.38
N SER A 411 23.28 -2.01 0.64
CA SER A 411 22.97 -2.45 2.01
C SER A 411 24.22 -2.75 2.85
N THR A 412 25.28 -3.29 2.23
CA THR A 412 26.58 -3.50 2.88
C THR A 412 27.26 -2.17 3.19
N LEU A 413 27.15 -1.19 2.27
CA LEU A 413 27.67 0.17 2.44
C LEU A 413 26.92 0.93 3.54
N MET A 414 25.60 0.82 3.60
CA MET A 414 24.74 1.39 4.66
C MET A 414 25.02 0.76 6.02
N LYS A 415 25.15 -0.58 6.10
CA LYS A 415 25.57 -1.26 7.34
C LYS A 415 26.97 -0.82 7.77
N TYR A 416 27.91 -0.63 6.84
CA TYR A 416 29.23 -0.11 7.13
C TYR A 416 29.19 1.33 7.68
N ALA A 417 28.42 2.22 7.03
CA ALA A 417 28.22 3.60 7.47
C ALA A 417 27.64 3.66 8.89
N LEU A 418 26.58 2.90 9.17
CA LEU A 418 25.94 2.79 10.49
C LEU A 418 26.90 2.25 11.56
N VAL A 419 27.68 1.22 11.25
CA VAL A 419 28.67 0.64 12.19
C VAL A 419 29.82 1.60 12.45
N ASN A 420 30.22 2.41 11.47
CA ASN A 420 31.21 3.47 11.66
C ASN A 420 30.63 4.61 12.52
N ALA A 421 29.44 5.10 12.16
CA ALA A 421 28.71 6.15 12.86
C ALA A 421 28.53 5.83 14.37
N ARG A 422 28.07 4.61 14.70
CA ARG A 422 27.95 4.12 16.09
C ARG A 422 29.30 4.08 16.86
N LYS A 423 30.45 4.08 16.18
CA LYS A 423 31.79 4.11 16.81
C LYS A 423 32.35 5.53 16.96
N THR A 424 32.11 6.40 15.98
CA THR A 424 32.70 7.74 15.92
C THR A 424 31.81 8.83 16.54
N MET A 425 30.48 8.72 16.43
CA MET A 425 29.51 9.73 16.84
C MET A 425 28.79 9.33 18.13
N LYS A 426 29.54 9.22 19.23
CA LYS A 426 29.03 8.69 20.52
C LYS A 426 27.93 9.55 21.15
N ASP A 427 27.97 10.84 20.93
CA ASP A 427 27.00 11.81 21.48
C ASP A 427 25.71 11.92 20.65
N HIS A 428 25.63 11.19 19.53
CA HIS A 428 24.50 11.22 18.61
C HIS A 428 23.58 10.00 18.79
N ILE A 429 22.28 10.22 18.65
CA ILE A 429 21.26 9.18 18.69
C ILE A 429 21.21 8.51 17.31
N MET A 430 21.75 7.29 17.22
CA MET A 430 21.75 6.50 15.99
C MET A 430 20.44 5.73 15.84
N LEU A 431 19.66 6.04 14.81
CA LEU A 431 18.46 5.29 14.41
C LEU A 431 18.76 4.52 13.10
N SER A 432 18.13 3.36 12.91
CA SER A 432 18.30 2.61 11.66
C SER A 432 17.15 1.68 11.34
N PHE A 433 16.74 1.61 10.07
CA PHE A 433 15.80 0.63 9.55
C PHE A 433 16.29 0.08 8.20
N PHE A 434 16.08 -1.20 7.95
CA PHE A 434 16.49 -1.86 6.71
C PHE A 434 15.29 -2.63 6.19
N PHE A 435 14.73 -2.20 5.06
CA PHE A 435 13.58 -2.87 4.45
C PHE A 435 13.93 -4.31 4.03
N ASN A 436 12.97 -5.21 4.15
CA ASN A 436 13.12 -6.62 3.80
C ASN A 436 12.00 -7.09 2.86
N ALA A 437 12.25 -7.04 1.55
CA ALA A 437 11.36 -7.59 0.52
C ALA A 437 11.04 -9.08 0.71
N ARG A 438 11.85 -9.79 1.50
CA ARG A 438 11.74 -11.24 1.79
C ARG A 438 11.18 -11.51 3.19
N GLY A 439 10.84 -10.45 3.93
CA GLY A 439 10.26 -10.52 5.27
C GLY A 439 8.75 -10.41 5.27
N GLU A 440 8.19 -10.34 6.47
CA GLU A 440 6.76 -10.17 6.70
C GLU A 440 6.25 -8.77 6.28
N ASP A 441 4.92 -8.62 6.16
CA ASP A 441 4.28 -7.36 5.69
C ASP A 441 4.79 -6.09 6.41
N ILE A 442 5.10 -6.21 7.70
CA ILE A 442 5.57 -5.09 8.51
C ILE A 442 7.01 -4.67 8.15
N GLU A 443 7.90 -5.61 7.80
CA GLU A 443 9.31 -5.36 7.46
C GLU A 443 9.48 -4.66 6.09
N LYS A 444 8.46 -4.75 5.22
CA LYS A 444 8.40 -4.08 3.92
C LYS A 444 7.55 -2.80 3.91
N SER A 445 7.12 -2.31 5.08
CA SER A 445 6.18 -1.18 5.22
C SER A 445 6.80 0.06 5.89
N THR A 446 6.27 1.22 5.54
CA THR A 446 6.60 2.47 6.26
C THR A 446 6.08 2.46 7.70
N THR A 447 4.96 1.78 7.98
CA THR A 447 4.48 1.55 9.36
C THR A 447 5.52 0.84 10.22
N GLY A 448 6.17 -0.21 9.71
CA GLY A 448 7.28 -0.90 10.39
C GLY A 448 8.50 0.01 10.58
N THR A 449 8.81 0.82 9.57
CA THR A 449 9.87 1.85 9.65
C THR A 449 9.60 2.82 10.81
N TYR A 450 8.43 3.49 10.82
CA TYR A 450 8.09 4.48 11.84
C TYR A 450 8.00 3.86 13.24
N ARG A 451 7.44 2.65 13.39
CA ARG A 451 7.45 1.90 14.66
C ARG A 451 8.86 1.68 15.17
N SER A 452 9.77 1.19 14.31
CA SER A 452 11.15 0.92 14.67
C SER A 452 11.92 2.19 15.03
N LEU A 453 11.81 3.25 14.23
CA LEU A 453 12.49 4.51 14.49
C LEU A 453 11.99 5.19 15.77
N LEU A 454 10.68 5.19 16.03
CA LEU A 454 10.09 5.75 17.23
C LEU A 454 10.51 4.95 18.47
N LEU A 455 10.41 3.61 18.44
CA LEU A 455 10.90 2.74 19.52
C LEU A 455 12.37 3.04 19.85
N GLN A 456 13.22 3.03 18.82
CA GLN A 456 14.65 3.27 18.93
C GLN A 456 15.02 4.66 19.47
N LEU A 457 14.18 5.65 19.25
CA LEU A 457 14.34 7.01 19.76
C LEU A 457 13.90 7.10 21.23
N LEU A 458 12.73 6.52 21.56
CA LEU A 458 12.13 6.53 22.88
C LEU A 458 12.85 5.63 23.91
N GLU A 459 13.49 4.54 23.47
CA GLU A 459 14.37 3.72 24.31
C GLU A 459 15.70 4.44 24.62
N ARG A 460 16.28 5.15 23.64
CA ARG A 460 17.54 5.89 23.82
C ARG A 460 17.38 7.20 24.61
N ARG A 461 16.22 7.84 24.54
CA ARG A 461 15.87 9.04 25.32
C ARG A 461 14.51 8.87 26.01
N PRO A 462 14.45 8.24 27.20
CA PRO A 462 13.19 8.02 27.92
C PRO A 462 12.39 9.29 28.24
N ALA A 463 13.04 10.47 28.34
CA ALA A 463 12.36 11.76 28.52
C ALA A 463 11.37 12.08 27.38
N LEU A 464 11.62 11.57 26.16
CA LEU A 464 10.75 11.75 25.01
C LEU A 464 9.46 10.92 25.11
N GLN A 465 9.36 9.91 26.00
CA GLN A 465 8.14 9.10 26.18
C GLN A 465 6.95 9.91 26.72
N THR A 466 7.15 11.19 27.03
CA THR A 466 6.09 12.17 27.30
C THR A 466 5.19 12.40 26.07
N VAL A 467 5.68 12.20 24.83
CA VAL A 467 4.87 12.37 23.61
C VAL A 467 3.66 11.45 23.54
N PHE A 468 3.68 10.28 24.20
CA PHE A 468 2.49 9.42 24.29
C PHE A 468 1.29 10.12 24.94
N GLY A 469 1.51 11.14 25.79
CA GLY A 469 0.45 11.95 26.38
C GLY A 469 -0.25 12.91 25.40
N SER A 470 0.23 13.05 24.17
CA SER A 470 -0.51 13.77 23.11
C SER A 470 -1.60 12.92 22.47
N LEU A 471 -1.54 11.60 22.62
CA LEU A 471 -2.54 10.69 22.11
C LEU A 471 -3.74 10.72 23.08
N GLY A 472 -4.85 11.31 22.66
CA GLY A 472 -6.10 11.39 23.44
C GLY A 472 -6.83 10.05 23.54
N ILE A 473 -6.18 9.03 24.10
CA ILE A 473 -6.63 7.63 24.09
C ILE A 473 -7.33 7.27 25.40
N SER A 474 -8.58 6.82 25.29
CA SER A 474 -9.23 6.05 26.35
C SER A 474 -8.61 4.65 26.43
N LEU A 475 -7.72 4.44 27.41
CA LEU A 475 -6.85 3.27 27.60
C LEU A 475 -7.57 1.94 27.96
N LEU A 476 -8.86 1.80 27.66
CA LEU A 476 -9.70 0.70 28.18
C LEU A 476 -9.82 -0.51 27.24
N ASN A 477 -9.44 -0.40 25.96
CA ASN A 477 -9.52 -1.49 24.98
C ASN A 477 -8.15 -1.82 24.38
N PHE A 478 -7.26 -2.42 25.17
CA PHE A 478 -5.96 -2.92 24.69
C PHE A 478 -6.12 -4.26 23.95
N SER A 479 -5.92 -4.27 22.64
CA SER A 479 -5.52 -5.46 21.87
C SER A 479 -4.17 -5.18 21.19
N ALA A 480 -3.25 -6.15 21.23
CA ALA A 480 -1.83 -5.90 20.98
C ALA A 480 -1.48 -5.58 19.51
N ASP A 481 -2.31 -6.04 18.56
CA ASP A 481 -1.88 -6.17 17.16
C ASP A 481 -2.19 -4.96 16.26
N HIS A 482 -3.14 -4.09 16.63
CA HIS A 482 -3.78 -3.16 15.67
C HIS A 482 -3.88 -1.68 16.09
N TRP A 483 -3.12 -1.22 17.09
CA TRP A 483 -3.22 0.17 17.57
C TRP A 483 -2.57 1.22 16.65
N TRP A 484 -1.44 0.91 16.01
CA TRP A 484 -0.57 1.92 15.39
C TRP A 484 -0.95 2.25 13.95
N ASN A 485 -1.76 3.30 13.76
CA ASN A 485 -1.93 3.93 12.44
C ASN A 485 -0.74 4.83 12.07
N ILE A 486 -0.50 5.02 10.77
CA ILE A 486 0.69 5.71 10.25
C ILE A 486 0.76 7.20 10.65
N GLU A 487 -0.37 7.88 10.71
CA GLU A 487 -0.42 9.33 11.01
C GLU A 487 -0.13 9.61 12.49
N ALA A 488 -0.60 8.75 13.39
CA ALA A 488 -0.23 8.77 14.80
C ALA A 488 1.27 8.53 14.98
N LEU A 489 1.86 7.56 14.26
CA LEU A 489 3.30 7.30 14.31
C LEU A 489 4.13 8.49 13.80
N LYS A 490 3.74 9.10 12.67
CA LYS A 490 4.36 10.34 12.17
C LYS A 490 4.28 11.48 13.19
N THR A 491 3.08 11.72 13.74
CA THR A 491 2.83 12.77 14.74
C THR A 491 3.71 12.58 15.98
N LEU A 492 3.83 11.35 16.49
CA LEU A 492 4.68 11.03 17.64
C LEU A 492 6.16 11.22 17.32
N LEU A 493 6.60 10.79 16.14
CA LEU A 493 7.99 10.93 15.71
C LEU A 493 8.36 12.41 15.50
N GLU A 494 7.49 13.22 14.89
CA GLU A 494 7.66 14.67 14.79
C GLU A 494 7.78 15.31 16.18
N GLN A 495 6.84 15.03 17.09
CA GLN A 495 6.87 15.58 18.45
C GLN A 495 8.11 15.15 19.24
N ALA A 496 8.56 13.90 19.07
CA ALA A 496 9.77 13.40 19.71
C ALA A 496 11.02 14.11 19.16
N ILE A 497 11.09 14.35 17.84
CA ILE A 497 12.19 15.09 17.21
C ILE A 497 12.18 16.56 17.63
N ARG A 498 11.00 17.21 17.69
CA ARG A 498 10.85 18.59 18.22
C ARG A 498 11.26 18.72 19.69
N SER A 499 11.26 17.62 20.43
CA SER A 499 11.59 17.58 21.86
C SER A 499 13.03 17.11 22.14
N LEU A 500 13.89 16.95 21.12
CA LEU A 500 15.29 16.50 21.25
C LEU A 500 16.19 17.46 22.02
N GLY A 501 15.91 18.77 21.96
CA GLY A 501 16.86 19.80 22.36
C GLY A 501 18.18 19.66 21.59
N ASP A 502 19.30 19.77 22.31
CA ASP A 502 20.66 19.69 21.74
C ASP A 502 21.11 18.25 21.40
N SER A 503 20.22 17.24 21.39
CA SER A 503 20.60 15.85 21.07
C SER A 503 20.54 15.58 19.56
N PRO A 504 21.68 15.47 18.85
CA PRO A 504 21.67 15.20 17.42
C PRO A 504 21.19 13.78 17.11
N VAL A 505 20.41 13.63 16.04
CA VAL A 505 19.89 12.35 15.55
C VAL A 505 20.42 12.08 14.14
N VAL A 506 20.94 10.88 13.91
CA VAL A 506 21.29 10.39 12.57
C VAL A 506 20.52 9.10 12.30
N CYS A 507 19.81 9.07 11.18
CA CYS A 507 18.95 7.96 10.77
C CYS A 507 19.46 7.31 9.47
N PHE A 508 19.56 5.98 9.44
CA PHE A 508 19.93 5.21 8.25
C PHE A 508 18.76 4.32 7.81
N ILE A 509 18.21 4.57 6.62
CA ILE A 509 17.06 3.84 6.07
C ILE A 509 17.45 3.19 4.74
N ASP A 510 17.65 1.88 4.74
CA ASP A 510 18.18 1.12 3.59
C ASP A 510 17.07 0.44 2.78
N ALA A 511 17.25 0.41 1.46
CA ALA A 511 16.44 -0.30 0.48
C ALA A 511 14.98 0.19 0.34
N LEU A 512 14.77 1.51 0.17
CA LEU A 512 13.44 2.09 -0.07
C LEU A 512 12.67 1.46 -1.24
N ASP A 513 13.38 0.95 -2.26
CA ASP A 513 12.78 0.26 -3.42
C ASP A 513 12.16 -1.11 -3.09
N GLU A 514 12.37 -1.62 -1.88
CA GLU A 514 11.72 -2.82 -1.34
C GLU A 514 10.34 -2.49 -0.69
N CYS A 515 9.91 -1.22 -0.69
CA CYS A 515 8.62 -0.74 -0.19
C CYS A 515 7.71 -0.22 -1.33
N GLU A 516 6.40 -0.16 -1.10
CA GLU A 516 5.41 0.35 -2.06
C GLU A 516 5.67 1.83 -2.40
N GLU A 517 5.71 2.17 -3.70
CA GLU A 517 6.06 3.51 -4.17
C GLU A 517 5.23 4.63 -3.53
N GLY A 518 3.92 4.43 -3.35
CA GLY A 518 3.05 5.41 -2.69
C GLY A 518 3.49 5.70 -1.25
N GLN A 519 3.82 4.66 -0.49
CA GLN A 519 4.34 4.79 0.88
C GLN A 519 5.72 5.45 0.91
N VAL A 520 6.62 5.11 -0.02
CA VAL A 520 7.94 5.74 -0.12
C VAL A 520 7.81 7.25 -0.40
N ARG A 521 6.93 7.65 -1.33
CA ARG A 521 6.69 9.06 -1.66
C ARG A 521 6.14 9.84 -0.48
N ASP A 522 5.19 9.26 0.27
CA ASP A 522 4.65 9.83 1.51
C ASP A 522 5.73 9.96 2.60
N MET A 523 6.55 8.92 2.79
CA MET A 523 7.65 8.95 3.74
C MET A 523 8.70 10.02 3.39
N ILE A 524 9.10 10.13 2.13
CA ILE A 524 10.04 11.18 1.69
C ILE A 524 9.45 12.58 1.96
N GLN A 525 8.16 12.81 1.71
CA GLN A 525 7.51 14.09 2.04
C GLN A 525 7.51 14.39 3.55
N PHE A 526 7.22 13.39 4.39
CA PHE A 526 7.32 13.54 5.85
C PHE A 526 8.75 13.89 6.27
N PHE A 527 9.74 13.16 5.76
CA PHE A 527 11.14 13.42 6.10
C PHE A 527 11.58 14.82 5.58
N GLU A 528 11.24 15.23 4.35
CA GLU A 528 11.51 16.59 3.85
C GLU A 528 10.96 17.67 4.80
N HIS A 529 9.72 17.48 5.30
CA HIS A 529 9.14 18.34 6.31
C HIS A 529 9.94 18.36 7.62
N MET A 530 10.42 17.19 8.09
CA MET A 530 11.32 17.12 9.24
C MET A 530 12.64 17.86 9.01
N GLY A 531 13.19 17.85 7.80
CA GLY A 531 14.38 18.62 7.42
C GLY A 531 14.14 20.13 7.51
N ASP A 532 13.08 20.62 6.88
CA ASP A 532 12.66 22.04 6.95
C ASP A 532 12.44 22.49 8.40
N LEU A 533 11.78 21.65 9.20
CA LEU A 533 11.52 21.89 10.63
C LEU A 533 12.82 21.91 11.44
N SER A 534 13.79 21.07 11.10
CA SER A 534 15.07 20.96 11.79
C SER A 534 15.95 22.18 11.53
N VAL A 535 16.07 22.61 10.27
CA VAL A 535 16.72 23.88 9.90
C VAL A 535 16.05 25.07 10.59
N SER A 536 14.71 25.12 10.62
CA SER A 536 13.96 26.24 11.19
C SER A 536 14.07 26.38 12.71
N ASN A 537 14.30 25.28 13.44
CA ASN A 537 14.37 25.26 14.91
C ASN A 537 15.80 25.00 15.44
N GLY A 538 16.81 24.89 14.58
CA GLY A 538 18.18 24.57 14.98
C GLY A 538 18.38 23.14 15.50
N ILE A 539 17.50 22.20 15.15
CA ILE A 539 17.59 20.79 15.56
C ILE A 539 18.56 20.08 14.62
N CYS A 540 19.51 19.32 15.17
CA CYS A 540 20.40 18.50 14.35
C CYS A 540 19.75 17.15 14.04
N PHE A 541 19.13 17.04 12.86
CA PHE A 541 18.51 15.83 12.35
C PHE A 541 19.04 15.53 10.94
N GLN A 542 19.63 14.35 10.77
CA GLN A 542 20.21 13.89 9.51
C GLN A 542 19.64 12.52 9.14
N VAL A 543 19.29 12.32 7.87
CA VAL A 543 18.80 11.05 7.33
C VAL A 543 19.57 10.65 6.07
N CYS A 544 20.02 9.40 6.05
CA CYS A 544 20.63 8.75 4.91
C CYS A 544 19.69 7.65 4.39
N PHE A 545 19.28 7.77 3.14
CA PHE A 545 18.46 6.79 2.44
C PHE A 545 19.30 5.96 1.48
N SER A 546 18.88 4.72 1.21
CA SER A 546 19.38 3.94 0.08
C SER A 546 18.26 3.39 -0.80
N SER A 547 18.46 3.36 -2.12
CA SER A 547 17.52 2.72 -3.04
C SER A 547 18.15 2.32 -4.38
N ARG A 548 17.42 1.56 -5.19
CA ARG A 548 17.60 1.50 -6.65
C ARG A 548 17.23 2.83 -7.31
N HIS A 549 17.53 2.95 -8.61
CA HIS A 549 17.18 4.11 -9.44
C HIS A 549 15.67 4.28 -9.67
N TYR A 550 14.91 3.20 -9.48
CA TYR A 550 13.45 3.22 -9.40
C TYR A 550 13.02 2.95 -7.94
N PRO A 551 11.85 3.45 -7.48
CA PRO A 551 10.99 4.42 -8.18
C PRO A 551 11.68 5.79 -8.33
N TYR A 552 11.38 6.52 -9.42
CA TYR A 552 11.98 7.84 -9.63
C TYR A 552 11.32 8.88 -8.73
N ILE A 553 12.05 9.27 -7.68
CA ILE A 553 11.63 10.25 -6.68
C ILE A 553 12.66 11.39 -6.67
N THR A 554 12.18 12.60 -6.90
CA THR A 554 12.95 13.84 -6.79
C THR A 554 12.85 14.36 -5.36
N ILE A 555 13.99 14.66 -4.74
CA ILE A 555 14.08 15.42 -3.48
C ILE A 555 14.28 16.91 -3.79
N ARG A 556 13.77 17.78 -2.92
CA ARG A 556 13.91 19.24 -3.04
C ARG A 556 15.30 19.70 -2.64
N ASN A 557 15.72 19.32 -1.43
CA ASN A 557 16.99 19.67 -0.82
C ASN A 557 17.64 18.39 -0.31
N GLY A 558 18.88 18.12 -0.71
CA GLY A 558 19.60 16.92 -0.31
C GLY A 558 20.74 16.55 -1.24
N LEU A 559 21.66 15.75 -0.73
CA LEU A 559 22.81 15.26 -1.49
C LEU A 559 22.50 13.89 -2.10
N GLU A 560 22.89 13.66 -3.35
CA GLU A 560 22.77 12.36 -4.01
C GLU A 560 24.16 11.75 -4.27
N LEU A 561 24.32 10.47 -3.94
CA LEU A 561 25.52 9.69 -4.20
C LEU A 561 25.13 8.43 -4.97
N VAL A 562 25.42 8.42 -6.27
CA VAL A 562 25.25 7.24 -7.13
C VAL A 562 26.50 6.36 -7.05
N LEU A 563 26.35 5.06 -6.78
CA LEU A 563 27.47 4.10 -6.66
C LEU A 563 28.16 3.81 -7.99
N GLU A 564 27.43 3.85 -9.11
CA GLU A 564 28.02 3.64 -10.44
C GLU A 564 29.04 4.74 -10.75
N GLY A 565 30.21 4.35 -11.25
CA GLY A 565 31.27 5.28 -11.64
C GLY A 565 32.14 5.80 -10.49
N GLN A 566 31.82 5.50 -9.22
CA GLN A 566 32.67 5.88 -8.09
C GLN A 566 33.97 5.08 -8.09
N GLU A 567 35.12 5.76 -8.18
CA GLU A 567 36.44 5.12 -8.15
C GLU A 567 36.64 4.24 -6.90
N GLY A 568 36.15 4.71 -5.74
CA GLY A 568 36.19 3.96 -4.49
C GLY A 568 35.40 2.65 -4.54
N HIS A 569 34.26 2.62 -5.26
CA HIS A 569 33.45 1.41 -5.44
C HIS A 569 34.15 0.41 -6.37
N SER A 570 34.75 0.90 -7.46
CA SER A 570 35.61 0.08 -8.33
C SER A 570 36.82 -0.49 -7.57
N GLN A 571 37.43 0.30 -6.68
CA GLN A 571 38.54 -0.15 -5.84
C GLN A 571 38.09 -1.19 -4.78
N ASP A 572 36.86 -1.11 -4.26
CA ASP A 572 36.31 -2.13 -3.36
C ASP A 572 36.19 -3.50 -4.06
N ILE A 573 35.72 -3.51 -5.31
CA ILE A 573 35.68 -4.73 -6.16
C ILE A 573 37.10 -5.26 -6.38
N THR A 574 38.06 -4.39 -6.70
CA THR A 574 39.47 -4.76 -6.84
C THR A 574 40.02 -5.40 -5.58
N ASN A 575 39.83 -4.77 -4.41
CA ASN A 575 40.29 -5.27 -3.11
C ASN A 575 39.69 -6.64 -2.76
N TYR A 576 38.41 -6.84 -3.07
CA TYR A 576 37.71 -8.12 -2.88
C TYR A 576 38.30 -9.22 -3.78
N VAL A 577 38.44 -8.95 -5.09
CA VAL A 577 38.99 -9.89 -6.07
C VAL A 577 40.46 -10.24 -5.78
N GLU A 578 41.26 -9.29 -5.28
CA GLU A 578 42.63 -9.55 -4.85
C GLU A 578 42.72 -10.48 -3.64
N THR A 579 41.76 -10.40 -2.71
CA THR A 579 41.79 -11.17 -1.46
C THR A 579 41.15 -12.55 -1.62
N GLU A 580 39.97 -12.61 -2.26
CA GLU A 580 39.14 -13.81 -2.29
C GLU A 580 39.44 -14.75 -3.48
N LEU A 581 40.01 -14.26 -4.59
CA LEU A 581 40.34 -15.09 -5.74
C LEU A 581 41.72 -15.73 -5.59
N LYS A 582 41.75 -17.04 -5.25
CA LYS A 582 42.92 -17.77 -4.73
C LYS A 582 43.98 -18.16 -5.78
N ILE A 583 43.93 -17.58 -6.97
CA ILE A 583 44.75 -17.94 -8.15
C ILE A 583 46.22 -17.48 -8.12
N GLY A 584 46.73 -17.03 -6.97
CA GLY A 584 48.11 -16.54 -6.82
C GLY A 584 48.39 -15.21 -7.54
N LYS A 585 49.68 -14.91 -7.79
CA LYS A 585 50.18 -13.62 -8.30
C LYS A 585 50.85 -13.67 -9.69
N SER A 586 50.62 -14.74 -10.47
CA SER A 586 51.23 -14.89 -11.80
C SER A 586 50.72 -13.84 -12.81
N LYS A 587 51.43 -13.65 -13.93
CA LYS A 587 50.97 -12.75 -15.02
C LYS A 587 49.59 -13.16 -15.57
N ALA A 588 49.34 -14.47 -15.67
CA ALA A 588 48.03 -15.00 -16.06
C ALA A 588 46.95 -14.71 -15.01
N ALA A 589 47.29 -14.80 -13.71
CA ALA A 589 46.38 -14.45 -12.63
C ALA A 589 45.98 -12.98 -12.66
N GLN A 590 46.91 -12.05 -12.93
CA GLN A 590 46.57 -10.64 -13.06
C GLN A 590 45.70 -10.33 -14.29
N GLN A 591 45.90 -11.04 -15.40
CA GLN A 591 44.99 -10.94 -16.56
C GLN A 591 43.57 -11.41 -16.20
N ILE A 592 43.43 -12.51 -15.46
CA ILE A 592 42.12 -13.00 -14.98
C ILE A 592 41.46 -11.98 -14.03
N ARG A 593 42.22 -11.33 -13.13
CA ARG A 593 41.65 -10.31 -12.24
C ARG A 593 41.15 -9.08 -12.99
N ALA A 594 41.93 -8.56 -13.93
CA ALA A 594 41.54 -7.40 -14.74
C ALA A 594 40.29 -7.71 -15.60
N GLU A 595 40.27 -8.86 -16.28
CA GLU A 595 39.16 -9.31 -17.11
C GLU A 595 37.87 -9.56 -16.28
N LEU A 596 38.01 -10.00 -15.03
CA LEU A 596 36.88 -10.16 -14.09
C LEU A 596 36.36 -8.80 -13.61
N GLN A 597 37.25 -7.87 -13.25
CA GLN A 597 36.88 -6.51 -12.83
C GLN A 597 36.13 -5.74 -13.93
N GLU A 598 36.58 -5.88 -15.18
CA GLU A 598 35.91 -5.31 -16.36
C GLU A 598 34.50 -5.88 -16.54
N LYS A 599 34.37 -7.23 -16.57
CA LYS A 599 33.08 -7.90 -16.76
C LYS A 599 32.09 -7.70 -15.62
N ALA A 600 32.56 -7.36 -14.42
CA ALA A 600 31.71 -7.13 -13.25
C ALA A 600 30.77 -5.92 -13.37
N SER A 601 31.10 -4.90 -14.18
CA SER A 601 30.25 -3.72 -14.43
C SER A 601 29.72 -3.02 -13.15
N GLY A 602 30.49 -3.08 -12.05
CA GLY A 602 30.11 -2.52 -10.73
C GLY A 602 29.17 -3.38 -9.89
N ILE A 603 28.75 -4.57 -10.36
CA ILE A 603 27.77 -5.45 -9.71
C ILE A 603 28.49 -6.41 -8.75
N PHE A 604 28.50 -6.09 -7.45
CA PHE A 604 29.22 -6.83 -6.43
C PHE A 604 28.74 -8.29 -6.26
N ILE A 605 27.43 -8.56 -6.39
CA ILE A 605 26.90 -9.94 -6.31
C ILE A 605 27.41 -10.83 -7.45
N TRP A 606 27.59 -10.28 -8.66
CA TRP A 606 28.20 -10.98 -9.79
C TRP A 606 29.64 -11.38 -9.46
N VAL A 607 30.42 -10.46 -8.88
CA VAL A 607 31.81 -10.71 -8.46
C VAL A 607 31.88 -11.85 -7.45
N VAL A 608 31.03 -11.83 -6.41
CA VAL A 608 30.99 -12.87 -5.37
C VAL A 608 30.70 -14.25 -5.98
N LEU A 609 29.71 -14.34 -6.88
CA LEU A 609 29.35 -15.59 -7.56
C LEU A 609 30.48 -16.10 -8.46
N VAL A 610 31.03 -15.23 -9.31
CA VAL A 610 32.08 -15.61 -10.27
C VAL A 610 33.39 -15.98 -9.58
N VAL A 611 33.79 -15.25 -8.52
CA VAL A 611 34.96 -15.63 -7.70
C VAL A 611 34.74 -17.01 -7.05
N GLY A 612 33.53 -17.30 -6.55
CA GLY A 612 33.17 -18.64 -6.07
C GLY A 612 33.26 -19.72 -7.15
N MET A 613 32.74 -19.46 -8.36
CA MET A 613 32.77 -20.39 -9.49
C MET A 613 34.18 -20.66 -10.02
N LEU A 614 35.10 -19.70 -9.93
CA LEU A 614 36.50 -19.83 -10.32
C LEU A 614 37.34 -20.51 -9.23
N ASN A 615 37.12 -20.18 -7.95
CA ASN A 615 37.74 -20.88 -6.84
C ASN A 615 37.35 -22.38 -6.85
N LYS A 616 36.08 -22.73 -7.12
CA LYS A 616 35.65 -24.13 -7.24
C LYS A 616 36.37 -24.91 -8.34
N GLU A 617 36.72 -24.29 -9.46
CA GLU A 617 37.55 -24.94 -10.50
C GLU A 617 39.02 -25.05 -10.11
N LEU A 618 39.55 -24.05 -9.41
CA LEU A 618 40.90 -24.07 -8.88
C LEU A 618 41.07 -25.21 -7.86
N ASP A 619 40.09 -25.40 -6.98
CA ASP A 619 40.04 -26.50 -6.01
C ASP A 619 39.95 -27.88 -6.69
N CYS A 620 39.36 -27.95 -7.90
CA CYS A 620 39.37 -29.13 -8.76
C CYS A 620 40.66 -29.27 -9.63
N GLY A 621 41.64 -28.37 -9.49
CA GLY A 621 42.93 -28.41 -10.21
C GLY A 621 42.93 -27.81 -11.61
N TYR A 622 41.81 -27.28 -12.12
CA TYR A 622 41.68 -26.83 -13.51
C TYR A 622 42.22 -25.41 -13.77
N VAL A 623 43.41 -25.09 -13.26
CA VAL A 623 44.07 -23.76 -13.37
C VAL A 623 44.08 -23.21 -14.80
N HIS A 624 44.32 -24.07 -15.79
CA HIS A 624 44.46 -23.68 -17.20
C HIS A 624 43.13 -23.29 -17.86
N THR A 625 41.98 -23.74 -17.33
CA THR A 625 40.66 -23.46 -17.92
C THR A 625 40.01 -22.20 -17.35
N LEU A 626 40.47 -21.69 -16.21
CA LEU A 626 39.89 -20.55 -15.48
C LEU A 626 39.61 -19.34 -16.38
N ARG A 627 40.56 -18.95 -17.22
CA ARG A 627 40.39 -17.81 -18.15
C ARG A 627 39.40 -18.11 -19.28
N ARG A 628 39.35 -19.36 -19.78
CA ARG A 628 38.32 -19.76 -20.75
C ARG A 628 36.93 -19.66 -20.11
N LYS A 629 36.78 -20.19 -18.89
CA LYS A 629 35.53 -20.16 -18.13
C LYS A 629 35.07 -18.74 -17.81
N LEU A 630 35.99 -17.83 -17.45
CA LEU A 630 35.66 -16.41 -17.26
C LEU A 630 35.14 -15.74 -18.54
N ARG A 631 35.61 -16.16 -19.73
CA ARG A 631 35.06 -15.65 -21.01
C ARG A 631 33.68 -16.20 -21.30
N GLU A 632 33.44 -17.48 -21.00
CA GLU A 632 32.15 -18.16 -21.15
C GLU A 632 31.06 -17.57 -20.23
N ILE A 633 31.40 -17.18 -19.00
CA ILE A 633 30.45 -16.57 -18.05
C ILE A 633 29.92 -15.21 -18.59
N PRO A 634 28.59 -14.97 -18.66
CA PRO A 634 28.03 -13.70 -19.09
C PRO A 634 28.36 -12.56 -18.11
N SER A 635 28.49 -11.33 -18.62
CA SER A 635 28.67 -10.11 -17.80
C SER A 635 27.35 -9.55 -17.24
N ASP A 636 26.22 -9.94 -17.82
CA ASP A 636 24.90 -9.62 -17.28
C ASP A 636 24.53 -10.54 -16.10
N LEU A 637 23.87 -9.99 -15.07
CA LEU A 637 23.52 -10.72 -13.86
C LEU A 637 22.33 -11.68 -14.06
N HIS A 638 21.35 -11.32 -14.89
CA HIS A 638 20.18 -12.17 -15.15
C HIS A 638 20.59 -13.37 -16.01
N GLU A 639 21.44 -13.15 -17.03
CA GLU A 639 22.00 -14.25 -17.80
C GLU A 639 22.97 -15.12 -16.96
N LEU A 640 23.71 -14.56 -15.99
CA LEU A 640 24.45 -15.38 -15.01
C LEU A 640 23.53 -16.25 -14.16
N PHE A 641 22.39 -15.73 -13.69
CA PHE A 641 21.40 -16.54 -12.96
C PHE A 641 20.78 -17.64 -13.84
N ARG A 642 20.47 -17.34 -15.11
CA ARG A 642 20.04 -18.33 -16.10
C ARG A 642 21.06 -19.46 -16.22
N ASP A 643 22.32 -19.13 -16.44
CA ASP A 643 23.41 -20.10 -16.58
C ASP A 643 23.57 -20.95 -15.32
N ILE A 644 23.51 -20.34 -14.12
CA ILE A 644 23.59 -21.10 -12.87
C ILE A 644 22.42 -22.09 -12.74
N LEU A 645 21.19 -21.66 -13.02
CA LEU A 645 20.00 -22.47 -12.82
C LEU A 645 19.85 -23.58 -13.88
N THR A 646 20.21 -23.32 -15.15
CA THR A 646 20.11 -24.30 -16.24
C THR A 646 21.31 -25.26 -16.31
N ARG A 647 22.50 -24.88 -15.81
CA ARG A 647 23.70 -25.72 -15.81
C ARG A 647 23.54 -26.95 -14.92
N ASP A 648 23.69 -28.14 -15.49
CA ASP A 648 23.51 -29.45 -14.86
C ASP A 648 22.05 -29.74 -14.47
N THR A 649 21.49 -30.78 -15.08
CA THR A 649 20.11 -31.24 -14.94
C THR A 649 19.96 -32.48 -14.05
N HIS A 650 21.06 -33.09 -13.56
CA HIS A 650 21.01 -34.35 -12.80
C HIS A 650 20.22 -34.26 -11.48
N LYS A 651 20.04 -33.05 -10.93
CA LYS A 651 19.23 -32.77 -9.72
C LYS A 651 18.15 -31.70 -9.98
N LYS A 652 17.56 -31.70 -11.18
CA LYS A 652 16.57 -30.68 -11.59
C LYS A 652 15.34 -30.63 -10.67
N ALA A 653 14.82 -31.78 -10.22
CA ALA A 653 13.66 -31.84 -9.32
C ALA A 653 13.94 -31.19 -7.95
N GLU A 654 15.09 -31.51 -7.32
CA GLU A 654 15.53 -30.86 -6.06
C GLU A 654 15.63 -29.34 -6.20
N LEU A 655 16.18 -28.86 -7.33
CA LEU A 655 16.29 -27.43 -7.59
C LEU A 655 14.92 -26.77 -7.74
N VAL A 656 14.02 -27.35 -8.56
CA VAL A 656 12.68 -26.77 -8.80
C VAL A 656 11.90 -26.68 -7.49
N LEU A 657 11.85 -27.75 -6.70
CA LEU A 657 11.20 -27.75 -5.39
C LEU A 657 11.84 -26.75 -4.42
N CYS A 658 13.18 -26.68 -4.38
CA CYS A 658 13.88 -25.69 -3.54
C CYS A 658 13.50 -24.25 -3.90
N ILE A 659 13.40 -23.93 -5.20
CA ILE A 659 12.98 -22.61 -5.67
C ILE A 659 11.49 -22.36 -5.40
N GLN A 660 10.61 -23.35 -5.60
CA GLN A 660 9.19 -23.26 -5.31
C GLN A 660 8.92 -22.95 -3.83
N TRP A 661 9.48 -23.74 -2.92
CA TRP A 661 9.31 -23.55 -1.49
C TRP A 661 9.86 -22.21 -0.99
N ILE A 662 10.97 -21.71 -1.53
CA ILE A 662 11.50 -20.38 -1.16
C ILE A 662 10.65 -19.23 -1.75
N LEU A 663 10.04 -19.41 -2.93
CA LEU A 663 9.25 -18.35 -3.57
C LEU A 663 7.82 -18.24 -3.04
N PHE A 664 7.16 -19.38 -2.84
CA PHE A 664 5.70 -19.48 -2.71
C PHE A 664 5.21 -20.07 -1.38
N ALA A 665 6.06 -20.62 -0.52
CA ALA A 665 5.62 -21.05 0.81
C ALA A 665 4.91 -19.91 1.55
N LYS A 666 3.79 -20.23 2.21
CA LYS A 666 2.93 -19.26 2.91
C LYS A 666 3.68 -18.40 3.94
N GLN A 667 4.74 -18.95 4.53
CA GLN A 667 5.69 -18.27 5.41
C GLN A 667 7.10 -18.78 5.09
N PRO A 668 8.16 -17.98 5.34
CA PRO A 668 9.54 -18.45 5.22
C PRO A 668 9.79 -19.71 6.06
N LEU A 669 10.28 -20.77 5.41
CA LEU A 669 10.58 -22.04 6.04
C LEU A 669 11.90 -21.99 6.81
N SER A 670 12.03 -22.78 7.89
CA SER A 670 13.32 -23.05 8.51
C SER A 670 14.19 -23.94 7.60
N PRO A 671 15.53 -24.00 7.82
CA PRO A 671 16.40 -24.92 7.10
C PRO A 671 15.92 -26.38 7.18
N GLU A 672 15.51 -26.82 8.37
CA GLU A 672 15.01 -28.17 8.63
C GLU A 672 13.67 -28.40 7.89
N GLN A 673 12.74 -27.44 7.92
CA GLN A 673 11.47 -27.52 7.18
C GLN A 673 11.69 -27.62 5.66
N LEU A 674 12.58 -26.80 5.09
CA LEU A 674 12.87 -26.83 3.66
C LEU A 674 13.57 -28.14 3.24
N TYR A 675 14.45 -28.68 4.08
CA TYR A 675 15.10 -29.97 3.85
C TYR A 675 14.08 -31.09 3.69
N HIS A 676 13.16 -31.25 4.64
CA HIS A 676 12.11 -32.26 4.57
C HIS A 676 11.11 -32.00 3.43
N ALA A 677 10.77 -30.74 3.15
CA ALA A 677 9.85 -30.38 2.06
C ALA A 677 10.41 -30.64 0.64
N ILE A 678 11.74 -30.62 0.48
CA ILE A 678 12.39 -31.06 -0.77
C ILE A 678 12.43 -32.58 -0.83
N LEU A 679 12.82 -33.27 0.26
CA LEU A 679 12.87 -34.73 0.29
C LEU A 679 11.49 -35.37 0.03
N SER A 680 10.41 -34.82 0.59
CA SER A 680 9.05 -35.35 0.38
C SER A 680 8.59 -35.32 -1.08
N GLY A 681 9.20 -34.48 -1.93
CA GLY A 681 8.91 -34.41 -3.37
C GLY A 681 9.88 -35.17 -4.28
N VAL A 682 11.05 -35.60 -3.78
CA VAL A 682 12.09 -36.30 -4.59
C VAL A 682 12.36 -37.72 -4.10
N HIS A 683 12.38 -37.93 -2.79
CA HIS A 683 12.63 -39.20 -2.11
C HIS A 683 11.65 -39.40 -0.94
N PRO A 684 10.33 -39.61 -1.19
CA PRO A 684 9.33 -39.82 -0.15
C PRO A 684 9.70 -40.96 0.82
N GLU A 685 10.37 -42.00 0.33
CA GLU A 685 10.88 -43.15 1.07
C GLU A 685 11.99 -42.81 2.09
N GLU A 686 12.69 -41.68 1.94
CA GLU A 686 13.75 -41.22 2.85
C GLU A 686 13.22 -40.23 3.92
N VAL A 687 11.92 -39.90 3.92
CA VAL A 687 11.31 -39.00 4.90
C VAL A 687 11.11 -39.71 6.25
N VAL A 688 12.19 -39.76 7.03
CA VAL A 688 12.22 -40.27 8.40
C VAL A 688 12.03 -39.16 9.44
N GLU A 689 11.70 -39.55 10.68
CA GLU A 689 11.68 -38.64 11.83
C GLU A 689 13.07 -38.00 12.03
N TRP A 690 13.10 -36.68 12.25
CA TRP A 690 14.36 -35.94 12.28
C TRP A 690 15.22 -36.31 13.49
N ASN A 691 16.32 -37.02 13.25
CA ASN A 691 17.37 -37.26 14.23
C ASN A 691 18.47 -36.18 14.11
N PRO A 692 18.62 -35.26 15.08
CA PRO A 692 19.63 -34.19 15.02
C PRO A 692 21.09 -34.69 15.13
N GLU A 693 21.32 -35.92 15.61
CA GLU A 693 22.65 -36.51 15.74
C GLU A 693 23.18 -37.03 14.39
N GLU A 694 22.28 -37.54 13.54
CA GLU A 694 22.60 -38.00 12.18
C GLU A 694 22.48 -36.85 11.16
N ILE A 695 21.34 -36.14 11.16
CA ILE A 695 21.03 -35.03 10.26
C ILE A 695 21.32 -33.71 10.98
N THR A 696 22.62 -33.45 11.14
CA THR A 696 23.10 -32.22 11.79
C THR A 696 22.75 -30.96 10.97
N LYS A 697 22.67 -29.80 11.64
CA LYS A 697 22.38 -28.51 10.97
C LYS A 697 23.33 -28.15 9.83
N ASP A 698 24.57 -28.63 9.86
CA ASP A 698 25.54 -28.37 8.79
C ASP A 698 25.39 -29.32 7.58
N VAL A 699 24.80 -30.51 7.78
CA VAL A 699 24.31 -31.36 6.68
C VAL A 699 23.12 -30.68 5.99
N VAL A 700 22.14 -30.22 6.77
CA VAL A 700 20.97 -29.47 6.26
C VAL A 700 21.38 -28.23 5.45
N LYS A 701 22.27 -27.38 5.98
CA LYS A 701 22.79 -26.21 5.25
C LYS A 701 23.51 -26.59 3.95
N ARG A 702 24.30 -27.68 3.97
CA ARG A 702 25.03 -28.17 2.79
C ARG A 702 24.07 -28.73 1.73
N PHE A 703 23.00 -29.40 2.14
CA PHE A 703 21.93 -29.85 1.27
C PHE A 703 21.27 -28.65 0.57
N ILE A 704 20.76 -27.68 1.32
CA ILE A 704 20.11 -26.47 0.78
C ILE A 704 21.06 -25.70 -0.17
N LEU A 705 22.33 -25.57 0.19
CA LEU A 705 23.35 -24.93 -0.67
C LEU A 705 23.51 -25.67 -2.00
N ASN A 706 23.49 -27.01 -2.00
CA ASN A 706 23.60 -27.81 -3.21
C ASN A 706 22.31 -27.77 -4.05
N SER A 707 21.14 -28.00 -3.43
CA SER A 707 19.84 -28.00 -4.13
C SER A 707 19.51 -26.64 -4.76
N SER A 708 19.86 -25.54 -4.09
CA SER A 708 19.71 -24.16 -4.63
C SER A 708 20.85 -23.73 -5.57
N LYS A 709 21.82 -24.59 -5.87
CA LYS A 709 23.05 -24.25 -6.62
C LYS A 709 23.83 -23.04 -6.06
N GLY A 710 23.75 -22.82 -4.75
CA GLY A 710 24.38 -21.71 -4.04
C GLY A 710 23.57 -20.42 -4.01
N LEU A 711 22.34 -20.41 -4.51
CA LEU A 711 21.49 -19.22 -4.56
C LEU A 711 20.60 -19.02 -3.32
N ALA A 712 20.55 -19.99 -2.39
CA ALA A 712 19.85 -19.85 -1.10
C ALA A 712 20.81 -19.91 0.10
N GLU A 713 20.44 -19.22 1.19
CA GLU A 713 21.14 -19.24 2.47
C GLU A 713 20.15 -19.20 3.65
N ALA A 714 20.60 -19.67 4.82
CA ALA A 714 19.87 -19.54 6.07
C ALA A 714 20.21 -18.20 6.76
N THR A 715 19.21 -17.52 7.32
CA THR A 715 19.39 -16.25 8.04
C THR A 715 20.19 -16.42 9.33
N VAL A 716 20.87 -15.34 9.75
CA VAL A 716 21.64 -15.26 11.00
C VAL A 716 20.81 -14.57 12.11
N SER A 717 19.60 -15.08 12.31
CA SER A 717 18.61 -14.67 13.32
C SER A 717 18.43 -15.78 14.36
N MET A 718 17.77 -15.51 15.50
CA MET A 718 17.47 -16.57 16.50
C MET A 718 16.60 -17.67 15.89
N GLU A 719 15.59 -17.27 15.12
CA GLU A 719 14.81 -18.17 14.27
C GLU A 719 15.39 -18.13 12.85
N GLN A 720 16.07 -19.20 12.45
CA GLN A 720 16.66 -19.29 11.12
C GLN A 720 15.57 -19.56 10.09
N LYS A 721 15.53 -18.74 9.03
CA LYS A 721 14.68 -18.90 7.85
C LYS A 721 15.55 -19.07 6.62
N VAL A 722 15.07 -19.76 5.58
CA VAL A 722 15.77 -19.85 4.29
C VAL A 722 15.29 -18.74 3.36
N GLN A 723 16.23 -18.08 2.71
CA GLN A 723 15.99 -17.01 1.75
C GLN A 723 16.99 -17.11 0.58
N PHE A 724 16.73 -16.41 -0.52
CA PHE A 724 17.75 -16.20 -1.55
C PHE A 724 18.93 -15.38 -1.01
N ILE A 725 20.14 -15.63 -1.53
CA ILE A 725 21.36 -14.87 -1.19
C ILE A 725 21.24 -13.37 -1.50
N HIS A 726 20.39 -12.99 -2.45
CA HIS A 726 20.16 -11.60 -2.85
C HIS A 726 18.78 -11.45 -3.51
N GLU A 727 18.12 -10.30 -3.33
CA GLU A 727 16.78 -10.05 -3.87
C GLU A 727 16.72 -10.11 -5.41
N SER A 728 17.83 -9.78 -6.08
CA SER A 728 17.96 -9.93 -7.54
C SER A 728 17.67 -11.35 -8.05
N VAL A 729 17.82 -12.39 -7.23
CA VAL A 729 17.45 -13.76 -7.61
C VAL A 729 15.92 -13.89 -7.69
N ARG A 730 15.21 -13.35 -6.69
CA ARG A 730 13.74 -13.33 -6.65
C ARG A 730 13.15 -12.44 -7.75
N ASP A 731 13.74 -11.25 -7.96
CA ASP A 731 13.42 -10.38 -9.09
C ASP A 731 13.55 -11.12 -10.43
N PHE A 732 14.68 -11.78 -10.67
CA PHE A 732 14.96 -12.49 -11.91
C PHE A 732 13.98 -13.65 -12.17
N LEU A 733 13.55 -14.35 -11.12
CA LEU A 733 12.59 -15.46 -11.24
C LEU A 733 11.17 -14.95 -11.50
N LEU A 734 10.71 -13.93 -10.76
CA LEU A 734 9.31 -13.49 -10.77
C LEU A 734 8.97 -12.44 -11.85
N LYS A 735 9.94 -11.63 -12.30
CA LYS A 735 9.70 -10.56 -13.29
C LYS A 735 9.93 -11.06 -14.71
N GLU A 736 9.30 -10.40 -15.68
CA GLU A 736 9.50 -10.63 -17.12
C GLU A 736 9.40 -12.10 -17.58
N ASN A 737 8.53 -12.90 -16.96
CA ASN A 737 8.41 -14.35 -17.18
C ASN A 737 9.74 -15.12 -16.96
N GLY A 738 10.49 -14.76 -15.92
CA GLY A 738 11.75 -15.39 -15.56
C GLY A 738 11.67 -16.90 -15.40
N LEU A 739 10.71 -17.39 -14.62
CA LEU A 739 10.46 -18.83 -14.45
C LEU A 739 10.16 -19.55 -15.77
N GLY A 740 9.25 -19.04 -16.61
CA GLY A 740 8.94 -19.64 -17.91
C GLY A 740 10.13 -19.62 -18.88
N LYS A 741 11.00 -18.59 -18.80
CA LYS A 741 12.27 -18.52 -19.55
C LYS A 741 13.33 -19.54 -19.09
N ILE A 742 13.16 -20.21 -17.94
CA ILE A 742 14.11 -21.20 -17.40
C ILE A 742 13.52 -22.62 -17.50
N TRP A 743 12.22 -22.75 -17.19
CA TRP A 743 11.47 -24.00 -17.22
C TRP A 743 10.11 -23.80 -17.91
N PRO A 744 10.07 -23.78 -19.26
CA PRO A 744 8.83 -23.60 -20.02
C PRO A 744 7.74 -24.61 -19.66
N GLU A 745 8.11 -25.84 -19.27
CA GLU A 745 7.19 -26.91 -18.88
C GLU A 745 6.33 -26.59 -17.64
N TYR A 746 6.69 -25.58 -16.85
CA TYR A 746 5.97 -25.17 -15.64
C TYR A 746 5.30 -23.79 -15.76
N GLU A 747 5.37 -23.14 -16.93
CA GLU A 747 4.92 -21.75 -17.17
C GLU A 747 3.48 -21.47 -16.69
N ASN A 748 2.56 -22.42 -16.87
CA ASN A 748 1.14 -22.21 -16.60
C ASN A 748 0.70 -22.48 -15.13
N ASN A 749 1.52 -23.14 -14.30
CA ASN A 749 1.12 -23.49 -12.92
C ASN A 749 2.27 -23.62 -11.91
N PHE A 750 3.40 -22.92 -12.10
CA PHE A 750 4.57 -23.01 -11.21
C PHE A 750 4.22 -22.79 -9.72
N GLN A 751 3.31 -21.84 -9.45
CA GLN A 751 2.84 -21.53 -8.09
C GLN A 751 1.92 -22.63 -7.52
N GLY A 752 0.96 -23.16 -8.28
CA GLY A 752 0.06 -24.21 -7.78
C GLY A 752 0.81 -25.48 -7.44
N GLN A 753 1.77 -25.86 -8.30
CA GLN A 753 2.71 -26.97 -8.08
C GLN A 753 3.66 -26.78 -6.89
N SER A 754 3.58 -25.66 -6.16
CA SER A 754 4.33 -25.44 -4.91
C SER A 754 3.55 -25.87 -3.65
N HIS A 755 2.30 -26.34 -3.80
CA HIS A 755 1.37 -26.61 -2.69
C HIS A 755 0.56 -27.90 -2.83
N ASP A 756 0.67 -28.62 -3.96
CA ASP A 756 0.05 -29.93 -4.22
C ASP A 756 0.96 -31.09 -3.78
#